data_AF-A0A255TQC8-F1
#
_entry.id   AF-A0A255TQC8-F1
#
_cell.length_a   1.000
_cell.length_b   1.000
_cell.length_c   1.000
_cell.angle_alpha   90.00
_cell.angle_beta   90.00
_cell.angle_gamma   90.00
#
_symmetry.space_group_name_H-M   'P 1'
#
loop_
_entity.id
_entity.type
_entity.pdbx_description
1 polymer ?
#
loop_
_entity_poly.entity_id
_entity_poly.type
_entity_poly.pdbx_seq_one_letter_code
_entity_poly.pdbx_strand_id
1 'polypeptide(L)'
;MKTKIFMLLLLLTVAMPSMAVLKEKDLSHTLAILRQELTGYRIELERQTGYLKEQQDQMTMNMYSIINQCSQNSLMLYSQKSGYIFDLTYACHEATEMYHAFKKSVIPFENYLQRSTSEIARFDSLVNVLSQMSDRTLSEHAAIDRNVCLTLSINILRTLKSNNEQMSMYIKYYHNTERQLSSMNDYAIKRYGDIQASIFNNAGDNYFTILRHISTNVSETTETLSEKYKPQAKRKSQWDSRLMFGLLVIILFGGIISISLNVLLFRVAITRLFRSQRLMQRVTRLLKTDNISATHETFIGKRTCITMAATVVTFAIVLAIIRLAADQNFLIMACNLLVEYAWLLGVILISLLIRLSTKQIKSGFRIYAPLIVIDFIIISFRIVLIPNIFTNLIFPPVLLACTLWQWNVIKRHGHNIPKTDVYYTYLSLIVFVGATICSWIGYTLLSVEMLIWWIMQLTCILTITCLKGIIKAYAERNGILAKPITQKWAYRLVYTVLLPVMGVVSVIFSIYWAADIFNLSDTTMRIYTNNFIDSDNIRISILGIFMASILYIVFAYVNKTSKDFLKLHFEKTDPTTAASKNVMAKNVLQVVVWGVWLMLVLSIFHVNSTWLVVISGGLSTGIGFAMKDIIENIYYGISLMAGRIKVGDLIECDGIRGTVSSISYTSTLMDTTDGSVIAFQNSQLFTKNYKNLTRNHGYEVASIPFGVAYGTNVNTVRDLVCNAVNKLKCKDATRPAKMVFANFGDNSIDFKLIVWVPVLTTTYAKGEIMETIYNVLTEHNIEIPFPQRDIHIISNGDDA
;
A
#
# COMPACT_ATOMS: atom_id res chain seq x y z
N MET A 1 -39.22 13.56 3.45
CA MET A 1 -38.39 14.30 2.46
C MET A 1 -39.05 15.58 1.96
N LYS A 2 -40.34 15.57 1.58
CA LYS A 2 -41.07 16.74 1.05
C LYS A 2 -41.10 17.98 1.97
N THR A 3 -41.26 17.81 3.28
CA THR A 3 -41.29 18.92 4.26
C THR A 3 -39.92 19.58 4.50
N LYS A 4 -38.82 18.81 4.39
CA LYS A 4 -37.46 19.37 4.51
C LYS A 4 -37.04 20.12 3.25
N ILE A 5 -37.49 19.67 2.07
CA ILE A 5 -37.28 20.39 0.80
C ILE A 5 -38.07 21.70 0.80
N PHE A 6 -39.32 21.70 1.29
CA PHE A 6 -40.13 22.91 1.37
C PHE A 6 -39.54 23.94 2.35
N MET A 7 -39.05 23.51 3.52
CA MET A 7 -38.35 24.42 4.44
C MET A 7 -37.03 24.94 3.85
N LEU A 8 -36.29 24.12 3.07
CA LEU A 8 -35.06 24.56 2.42
C LEU A 8 -35.33 25.56 1.28
N LEU A 9 -36.43 25.39 0.54
CA LEU A 9 -36.92 26.35 -0.46
C LEU A 9 -37.42 27.65 0.19
N LEU A 10 -38.14 27.56 1.32
CA LEU A 10 -38.61 28.72 2.07
C LEU A 10 -37.44 29.51 2.68
N LEU A 11 -36.40 28.82 3.17
CA LEU A 11 -35.15 29.43 3.63
C LEU A 11 -34.40 30.11 2.48
N LEU A 12 -34.41 29.52 1.28
CA LEU A 12 -33.84 30.12 0.06
C LEU A 12 -34.58 31.39 -0.37
N THR A 13 -35.90 31.46 -0.17
CA THR A 13 -36.70 32.67 -0.50
C THR A 13 -36.56 33.80 0.52
N VAL A 14 -36.22 33.49 1.78
CA VAL A 14 -36.04 34.49 2.84
C VAL A 14 -34.58 34.99 2.92
N ALA A 15 -33.62 34.27 2.32
CA ALA A 15 -32.19 34.57 2.42
C ALA A 15 -31.62 35.46 1.30
N MET A 16 -32.42 35.98 0.38
CA MET A 16 -31.92 36.72 -0.80
C MET A 16 -32.42 38.17 -0.83
N PRO A 17 -31.67 39.14 -0.28
CA PRO A 17 -31.72 40.48 -0.84
C PRO A 17 -31.01 40.42 -2.21
N SER A 18 -31.76 40.32 -3.31
CA SER A 18 -31.18 40.49 -4.64
C SER A 18 -30.91 41.97 -4.87
N MET A 19 -29.74 42.45 -4.48
CA MET A 19 -29.21 43.77 -4.80
C MET A 19 -28.77 43.76 -6.27
N ALA A 20 -29.72 43.88 -7.18
CA ALA A 20 -29.45 43.96 -8.61
C ALA A 20 -30.25 45.11 -9.22
N VAL A 21 -29.57 46.08 -9.83
CA VAL A 21 -30.22 47.07 -10.72
C VAL A 21 -30.66 46.34 -11.99
N LEU A 22 -31.94 46.01 -12.05
CA LEU A 22 -32.60 45.53 -13.26
C LEU A 22 -33.25 46.70 -14.00
N LYS A 23 -33.63 46.48 -15.27
CA LYS A 23 -34.42 47.45 -16.02
C LYS A 23 -35.81 47.54 -15.39
N GLU A 24 -36.05 48.59 -14.62
CA GLU A 24 -37.33 48.84 -13.98
C GLU A 24 -38.37 49.42 -14.96
N LYS A 25 -39.62 49.53 -14.49
CA LYS A 25 -40.76 50.06 -15.26
C LYS A 25 -40.49 51.44 -15.87
N ASP A 26 -39.66 52.26 -15.23
CA ASP A 26 -39.22 53.56 -15.72
C ASP A 26 -37.79 53.93 -15.28
N LEU A 27 -37.22 54.95 -15.92
CA LEU A 27 -35.86 55.43 -15.65
C LEU A 27 -35.74 56.06 -14.24
N SER A 28 -36.82 56.64 -13.72
CA SER A 28 -36.83 57.31 -12.41
C SER A 28 -36.64 56.30 -11.28
N HIS A 29 -37.37 55.18 -11.29
CA HIS A 29 -37.21 54.08 -10.33
C HIS A 29 -35.83 53.42 -10.47
N THR A 30 -35.36 53.24 -11.72
CA THR A 30 -34.01 52.70 -11.97
C THR A 30 -32.94 53.57 -11.31
N LEU A 31 -33.03 54.90 -11.42
CA LEU A 31 -32.08 55.84 -10.80
C LEU A 31 -32.20 55.88 -9.27
N ALA A 32 -33.40 55.76 -8.71
CA ALA A 32 -33.62 55.69 -7.26
C ALA A 32 -33.03 54.42 -6.64
N ILE A 33 -33.21 53.25 -7.28
CA ILE A 33 -32.60 51.98 -6.84
C ILE A 33 -31.08 52.06 -6.98
N LEU A 34 -30.58 52.58 -8.10
CA LEU A 34 -29.13 52.79 -8.29
C LEU A 34 -28.55 53.69 -7.20
N ARG A 35 -29.26 54.76 -6.80
CA ARG A 35 -28.83 55.64 -5.70
C ARG A 35 -28.71 54.88 -4.39
N GLN A 36 -29.68 54.03 -4.06
CA GLN A 36 -29.66 53.22 -2.85
C GLN A 36 -28.48 52.22 -2.86
N GLU A 37 -28.26 51.52 -3.99
CA GLU A 37 -27.14 50.60 -4.13
C GLU A 37 -25.78 51.31 -4.07
N LEU A 38 -25.61 52.44 -4.76
CA LEU A 38 -24.37 53.22 -4.73
C LEU A 38 -24.09 53.75 -3.32
N THR A 39 -25.13 54.15 -2.58
CA THR A 39 -24.98 54.59 -1.18
C THR A 39 -24.53 53.43 -0.30
N GLY A 40 -25.14 52.25 -0.44
CA GLY A 40 -24.73 51.04 0.28
C GLY A 40 -23.31 50.60 -0.06
N TYR A 41 -22.97 50.58 -1.36
CA TYR A 41 -21.63 50.23 -1.84
C TYR A 41 -20.58 51.20 -1.33
N ARG A 42 -20.87 52.52 -1.30
CA ARG A 42 -19.96 53.53 -0.76
C ARG A 42 -19.68 53.30 0.72
N ILE A 43 -20.71 53.04 1.53
CA ILE A 43 -20.55 52.77 2.96
C ILE A 43 -19.70 51.51 3.18
N GLU A 44 -19.96 50.46 2.42
CA GLU A 44 -19.17 49.22 2.50
C GLU A 44 -17.72 49.44 2.06
N LEU A 45 -17.50 50.20 0.99
CA LEU A 45 -16.17 50.53 0.48
C LEU A 45 -15.38 51.40 1.47
N GLU A 46 -16.00 52.39 2.12
CA GLU A 46 -15.37 53.20 3.17
C GLU A 46 -14.97 52.32 4.37
N ARG A 47 -15.84 51.40 4.78
CA ARG A 47 -15.55 50.42 5.84
C ARG A 47 -14.37 49.51 5.48
N GLN A 48 -14.35 48.99 4.24
CA GLN A 48 -13.26 48.15 3.75
C GLN A 48 -11.94 48.91 3.60
N THR A 49 -11.99 50.17 3.15
CA THR A 49 -10.80 51.03 2.99
C THR A 49 -10.12 51.31 4.33
N GLY A 50 -10.90 51.56 5.39
CA GLY A 50 -10.35 51.72 6.74
C GLY A 50 -9.61 50.49 7.24
N TYR A 51 -10.19 49.30 7.05
CA TYR A 51 -9.57 48.03 7.40
C TYR A 51 -8.31 47.72 6.57
N LEU A 52 -8.36 47.99 5.26
CA LEU A 52 -7.23 47.78 4.36
C LEU A 52 -6.03 48.66 4.74
N LYS A 53 -6.27 49.89 5.18
CA LYS A 53 -5.21 50.81 5.61
C LYS A 53 -4.47 50.29 6.85
N GLU A 54 -5.20 49.83 7.86
CA GLU A 54 -4.60 49.26 9.08
C GLU A 54 -3.82 47.97 8.77
N GLN A 55 -4.35 47.11 7.90
CA GLN A 55 -3.63 45.93 7.42
C GLN A 55 -2.36 46.29 6.65
N GLN A 56 -2.42 47.32 5.79
CA GLN A 56 -1.28 47.80 5.02
C GLN A 56 -0.16 48.33 5.92
N ASP A 57 -0.50 49.09 6.98
CA ASP A 57 0.48 49.60 7.93
C ASP A 57 1.18 48.44 8.67
N GLN A 58 0.43 47.43 9.12
CA GLN A 58 0.99 46.22 9.73
C GLN A 58 1.91 45.46 8.77
N MET A 59 1.48 45.29 7.51
CA MET A 59 2.27 44.61 6.49
C MET A 59 3.55 45.38 6.15
N THR A 60 3.50 46.70 6.13
CA THR A 60 4.66 47.56 5.87
C THR A 60 5.68 47.43 7.01
N MET A 61 5.23 47.44 8.27
CA MET A 61 6.09 47.21 9.43
C MET A 61 6.72 45.81 9.42
N ASN A 62 5.95 44.79 9.03
CA ASN A 62 6.49 43.44 8.84
C ASN A 62 7.52 43.40 7.72
N MET A 63 7.29 44.10 6.60
CA MET A 63 8.25 44.18 5.49
C MET A 63 9.57 44.82 5.92
N TYR A 64 9.52 45.92 6.69
CA TYR A 64 10.73 46.54 7.24
C TYR A 64 11.49 45.60 8.17
N SER A 65 10.78 44.86 9.02
CA SER A 65 11.40 43.83 9.86
C SER A 65 12.11 42.76 9.02
N ILE A 66 11.45 42.27 7.96
CA ILE A 66 12.01 41.26 7.05
C ILE A 66 13.25 41.80 6.31
N ILE A 67 13.24 43.06 5.85
CA ILE A 67 14.41 43.68 5.20
C ILE A 67 15.59 43.80 6.17
N ASN A 68 15.33 44.18 7.43
CA ASN A 68 16.37 44.26 8.46
C ASN A 68 16.94 42.87 8.77
N GLN A 69 16.08 41.86 8.91
CA GLN A 69 16.51 40.46 9.07
C GLN A 69 17.30 39.96 7.86
N CYS A 70 16.87 40.30 6.64
CA CYS A 70 17.56 39.97 5.41
C CYS A 70 18.96 40.58 5.37
N SER A 71 19.09 41.85 5.78
CA SER A 71 20.37 42.53 5.84
C SER A 71 21.30 41.87 6.88
N GLN A 72 20.77 41.52 8.04
CA GLN A 72 21.51 40.80 9.08
C GLN A 72 21.96 39.41 8.61
N ASN A 73 21.07 38.62 8.01
CA ASN A 73 21.37 37.30 7.50
C ASN A 73 22.35 37.34 6.32
N SER A 74 22.26 38.35 5.46
CA SER A 74 23.21 38.58 4.36
C SER A 74 24.61 38.89 4.88
N LEU A 75 24.73 39.79 5.86
CA LEU A 75 26.01 40.10 6.50
C LEU A 75 26.60 38.87 7.19
N MET A 76 25.76 38.08 7.88
CA MET A 76 26.18 36.82 8.48
C MET A 76 26.72 35.87 7.41
N LEU A 77 25.96 35.62 6.33
CA LEU A 77 26.29 34.68 5.27
C LEU A 77 27.56 35.07 4.50
N TYR A 78 27.69 36.34 4.08
CA TYR A 78 28.81 36.81 3.27
C TYR A 78 30.11 36.96 4.06
N SER A 79 30.06 37.05 5.38
CA SER A 79 31.25 37.16 6.24
C SER A 79 31.91 35.81 6.58
N GLN A 80 31.24 34.68 6.30
CA GLN A 80 31.76 33.35 6.70
C GLN A 80 32.89 32.85 5.79
N LYS A 81 34.00 32.43 6.41
CA LYS A 81 35.09 31.70 5.72
C LYS A 81 34.68 30.25 5.47
N SER A 82 35.17 29.65 4.37
CA SER A 82 34.86 28.26 4.00
C SER A 82 35.32 27.20 5.03
N GLY A 83 36.30 27.51 5.89
CA GLY A 83 36.76 26.60 6.95
C GLY A 83 35.78 26.43 8.12
N TYR A 84 34.77 27.29 8.21
CA TYR A 84 33.74 27.28 9.26
C TYR A 84 32.43 26.66 8.74
N ILE A 85 32.49 25.38 8.41
CA ILE A 85 31.39 24.67 7.73
C ILE A 85 30.08 24.77 8.52
N PHE A 86 30.10 24.58 9.84
CA PHE A 86 28.88 24.63 10.64
C PHE A 86 28.28 26.05 10.77
N ASP A 87 29.11 27.10 10.79
CA ASP A 87 28.63 28.48 10.80
C ASP A 87 27.99 28.83 9.45
N LEU A 88 28.63 28.38 8.37
CA LEU A 88 28.16 28.59 7.01
C LEU A 88 26.87 27.82 6.72
N THR A 89 26.73 26.57 7.16
CA THR A 89 25.48 25.81 6.99
C THR A 89 24.31 26.44 7.73
N TYR A 90 24.54 26.98 8.93
CA TYR A 90 23.53 27.73 9.67
C TYR A 90 23.11 29.00 8.92
N ALA A 91 24.08 29.80 8.47
CA ALA A 91 23.80 31.04 7.76
C ALA A 91 23.07 30.80 6.43
N CYS A 92 23.45 29.75 5.71
CA CYS A 92 22.75 29.36 4.49
C CYS A 92 21.30 28.91 4.79
N HIS A 93 21.07 28.19 5.89
CA HIS A 93 19.74 27.67 6.25
C HIS A 93 18.76 28.80 6.58
N GLU A 94 19.19 29.73 7.42
CA GLU A 94 18.42 30.93 7.77
C GLU A 94 18.10 31.77 6.53
N ALA A 95 19.04 31.87 5.59
CA ALA A 95 18.83 32.58 4.33
C ALA A 95 17.77 31.90 3.45
N THR A 96 17.82 30.57 3.32
CA THR A 96 16.85 29.80 2.51
C THR A 96 15.46 29.78 3.13
N GLU A 97 15.35 29.53 4.44
CA GLU A 97 14.07 29.48 5.16
C GLU A 97 13.35 30.84 5.09
N MET A 98 14.09 31.94 5.26
CA MET A 98 13.51 33.28 5.19
C MET A 98 12.90 33.58 3.82
N TYR A 99 13.54 33.16 2.72
CA TYR A 99 12.97 33.31 1.38
C TYR A 99 11.71 32.46 1.18
N HIS A 100 11.73 31.20 1.62
CA HIS A 100 10.57 30.31 1.51
C HIS A 100 9.38 30.78 2.36
N ALA A 101 9.64 31.22 3.59
CA ALA A 101 8.62 31.78 4.48
C ALA A 101 7.98 33.05 3.87
N PHE A 102 8.79 33.92 3.28
CA PHE A 102 8.33 35.13 2.61
C PHE A 102 7.41 34.80 1.41
N LYS A 103 7.85 33.90 0.53
CA LYS A 103 7.12 33.53 -0.71
C LYS A 103 5.73 32.95 -0.44
N LYS A 104 5.52 32.28 0.70
CA LYS A 104 4.22 31.68 1.07
C LYS A 104 3.13 32.71 1.39
N SER A 105 3.48 33.97 1.66
CA SER A 105 2.57 34.99 2.23
C SER A 105 1.78 35.86 1.22
N VAL A 106 1.84 35.58 -0.09
CA VAL A 106 1.73 36.63 -1.14
C VAL A 106 0.55 36.49 -2.11
N ILE A 107 0.04 35.28 -2.28
CA ILE A 107 -1.00 34.90 -3.26
C ILE A 107 -2.32 35.74 -3.22
N PRO A 108 -2.75 36.35 -2.10
CA PRO A 108 -4.03 37.08 -2.05
C PRO A 108 -4.09 38.44 -2.78
N PHE A 109 -2.97 39.16 -2.95
CA PHE A 109 -3.00 40.59 -3.33
C PHE A 109 -3.11 40.86 -4.84
N GLU A 110 -2.47 40.05 -5.68
CA GLU A 110 -2.58 40.18 -7.13
C GLU A 110 -4.02 40.00 -7.62
N ASN A 111 -4.74 39.06 -6.99
CA ASN A 111 -6.16 38.81 -7.25
C ASN A 111 -7.04 40.01 -6.89
N TYR A 112 -6.71 40.73 -5.80
CA TYR A 112 -7.42 41.94 -5.40
C TYR A 112 -7.23 43.07 -6.42
N LEU A 113 -6.01 43.29 -6.90
CA LEU A 113 -5.73 44.30 -7.93
C LEU A 113 -6.48 44.04 -9.24
N GLN A 114 -6.50 42.78 -9.71
CA GLN A 114 -7.27 42.42 -10.91
C GLN A 114 -8.75 42.73 -10.75
N ARG A 115 -9.35 42.35 -9.61
CA ARG A 115 -10.76 42.65 -9.30
C ARG A 115 -11.02 44.14 -9.21
N SER A 116 -10.17 44.88 -8.50
CA SER A 116 -10.27 46.33 -8.36
C SER A 116 -10.17 47.05 -9.70
N THR A 117 -9.28 46.61 -10.59
CA THR A 117 -9.13 47.18 -11.94
C THR A 117 -10.39 46.97 -12.79
N SER A 118 -11.01 45.79 -12.68
CA SER A 118 -12.30 45.51 -13.35
C SER A 118 -13.43 46.39 -12.80
N GLU A 119 -13.51 46.56 -11.48
CA GLU A 119 -14.48 47.45 -10.84
C GLU A 119 -14.28 48.93 -11.22
N ILE A 120 -13.02 49.39 -11.30
CA ILE A 120 -12.69 50.73 -11.79
C ILE A 120 -13.25 50.93 -13.21
N ALA A 121 -13.03 49.99 -14.13
CA ALA A 121 -13.55 50.08 -15.49
C ALA A 121 -15.09 50.10 -15.54
N ARG A 122 -15.74 49.33 -14.65
CA ARG A 122 -17.21 49.31 -14.50
C ARG A 122 -17.74 50.67 -14.06
N PHE A 123 -17.16 51.27 -13.03
CA PHE A 123 -17.59 52.58 -12.52
C PHE A 123 -17.23 53.73 -13.47
N ASP A 124 -16.11 53.66 -14.18
CA ASP A 124 -15.73 54.63 -15.22
C ASP A 124 -16.77 54.68 -16.34
N SER A 125 -17.24 53.50 -16.78
CA SER A 125 -18.34 53.37 -17.75
C SER A 125 -19.66 53.92 -17.19
N LEU A 126 -20.00 53.62 -15.93
CA LEU A 126 -21.22 54.12 -15.28
C LEU A 126 -21.24 55.65 -15.17
N VAL A 127 -20.12 56.26 -14.79
CA VAL A 127 -19.96 57.73 -14.73
C VAL A 127 -20.18 58.35 -16.10
N ASN A 128 -19.62 57.76 -17.16
CA ASN A 128 -19.78 58.25 -18.52
C ASN A 128 -21.24 58.21 -19.00
N VAL A 129 -21.97 57.14 -18.68
CA VAL A 129 -23.39 57.01 -19.03
C VAL A 129 -24.24 58.03 -18.26
N LEU A 130 -24.02 58.18 -16.95
CA LEU A 130 -24.77 59.13 -16.12
C LEU A 130 -24.50 60.59 -16.50
N SER A 131 -23.28 60.94 -16.94
CA SER A 131 -22.93 62.31 -17.34
C SER A 131 -23.56 62.71 -18.68
N GLN A 132 -23.75 61.75 -19.59
CA GLN A 132 -24.33 61.99 -20.92
C GLN A 132 -25.87 62.02 -20.93
N MET A 133 -26.55 61.65 -19.83
CA MET A 133 -28.01 61.74 -19.74
C MET A 133 -28.50 63.20 -19.85
N SER A 134 -29.52 63.43 -20.69
CA SER A 134 -30.08 64.77 -20.93
C SER A 134 -31.07 65.19 -19.85
N ASP A 135 -30.88 66.39 -19.29
CA ASP A 135 -31.81 66.98 -18.30
C ASP A 135 -33.22 67.21 -18.86
N ARG A 136 -33.36 67.34 -20.19
CA ARG A 136 -34.66 67.61 -20.84
C ARG A 136 -35.61 66.41 -20.84
N THR A 137 -35.08 65.20 -20.61
CA THR A 137 -35.84 63.95 -20.67
C THR A 137 -36.17 63.37 -19.29
N LEU A 138 -35.67 63.99 -18.21
CA LEU A 138 -35.81 63.49 -16.85
C LEU A 138 -36.86 64.31 -16.09
N SER A 139 -37.61 63.65 -15.20
CA SER A 139 -38.42 64.35 -14.20
C SER A 139 -37.51 65.07 -13.19
N GLU A 140 -38.02 66.09 -12.50
CA GLU A 140 -37.23 66.85 -11.51
C GLU A 140 -36.59 65.95 -10.44
N HIS A 141 -37.35 64.97 -9.93
CA HIS A 141 -36.84 63.96 -9.00
C HIS A 141 -35.77 63.05 -9.63
N ALA A 142 -35.95 62.60 -10.87
CA ALA A 142 -34.99 61.75 -11.56
C ALA A 142 -33.69 62.49 -11.91
N ALA A 143 -33.76 63.80 -12.20
CA ALA A 143 -32.59 64.65 -12.41
C ALA A 143 -31.76 64.81 -11.13
N ILE A 144 -32.42 64.96 -9.97
CA ILE A 144 -31.77 64.97 -8.66
C ILE A 144 -31.09 63.62 -8.38
N ASP A 145 -31.80 62.51 -8.55
CA ASP A 145 -31.24 61.18 -8.31
C ASP A 145 -30.08 60.86 -9.27
N ARG A 146 -30.17 61.28 -10.55
CA ARG A 146 -29.06 61.20 -11.50
C ARG A 146 -27.83 61.95 -10.99
N ASN A 147 -27.99 63.19 -10.52
CA ASN A 147 -26.86 64.01 -10.05
C ASN A 147 -26.23 63.43 -8.78
N VAL A 148 -27.04 62.88 -7.87
CA VAL A 148 -26.56 62.17 -6.69
C VAL A 148 -25.82 60.89 -7.07
N CYS A 149 -26.39 60.07 -7.97
CA CYS A 149 -25.74 58.88 -8.51
C CYS A 149 -24.40 59.20 -9.18
N LEU A 150 -24.36 60.23 -10.04
CA LEU A 150 -23.13 60.69 -10.70
C LEU A 150 -22.07 61.08 -9.67
N THR A 151 -22.45 61.84 -8.64
CA THR A 151 -21.54 62.26 -7.56
C THR A 151 -21.02 61.06 -6.77
N LEU A 152 -21.90 60.12 -6.41
CA LEU A 152 -21.53 58.89 -5.70
C LEU A 152 -20.62 58.00 -6.55
N SER A 153 -20.92 57.81 -7.84
CA SER A 153 -20.09 57.02 -8.75
C SER A 153 -18.72 57.65 -8.97
N ILE A 154 -18.61 58.98 -9.10
CA ILE A 154 -17.31 59.68 -9.18
C ILE A 154 -16.50 59.49 -7.89
N ASN A 155 -17.15 59.60 -6.73
CA ASN A 155 -16.48 59.40 -5.44
C ASN A 155 -15.97 57.96 -5.29
N ILE A 156 -16.83 56.95 -5.55
CA ILE A 156 -16.47 55.54 -5.52
C ILE A 156 -15.31 55.26 -6.48
N LEU A 157 -15.38 55.77 -7.72
CA LEU A 157 -14.33 55.61 -8.72
C LEU A 157 -12.99 56.18 -8.24
N ARG A 158 -12.99 57.38 -7.63
CA ARG A 158 -11.78 58.00 -7.07
C ARG A 158 -11.21 57.17 -5.91
N THR A 159 -12.06 56.69 -5.00
CA THR A 159 -11.65 55.84 -3.87
C THR A 159 -11.05 54.52 -4.37
N LEU A 160 -11.68 53.86 -5.34
CA LEU A 160 -11.17 52.64 -5.96
C LEU A 160 -9.82 52.87 -6.66
N LYS A 161 -9.67 53.95 -7.44
CA LYS A 161 -8.40 54.32 -8.08
C LYS A 161 -7.30 54.57 -7.04
N SER A 162 -7.59 55.34 -5.99
CA SER A 162 -6.66 55.60 -4.88
C SER A 162 -6.23 54.30 -4.18
N ASN A 163 -7.17 53.41 -3.86
CA ASN A 163 -6.87 52.13 -3.22
C ASN A 163 -6.03 51.21 -4.14
N ASN A 164 -6.31 51.22 -5.44
CA ASN A 164 -5.55 50.45 -6.43
C ASN A 164 -4.11 50.98 -6.58
N GLU A 165 -3.93 52.31 -6.64
CA GLU A 165 -2.60 52.94 -6.67
C GLU A 165 -1.78 52.62 -5.41
N GLN A 166 -2.38 52.72 -4.23
CA GLN A 166 -1.73 52.37 -2.96
C GLN A 166 -1.31 50.88 -2.92
N MET A 167 -2.21 49.99 -3.34
CA MET A 167 -1.92 48.55 -3.40
C MET A 167 -0.84 48.21 -4.44
N SER A 168 -0.84 48.91 -5.58
CA SER A 168 0.20 48.76 -6.61
C SER A 168 1.59 49.17 -6.10
N MET A 169 1.68 50.24 -5.29
CA MET A 169 2.92 50.64 -4.63
C MET A 169 3.41 49.57 -3.64
N TYR A 170 2.50 48.95 -2.88
CA TYR A 170 2.83 47.87 -1.96
C TYR A 170 3.42 46.64 -2.69
N ILE A 171 2.81 46.21 -3.80
CA ILE A 171 3.35 45.11 -4.61
C ILE A 171 4.75 45.43 -5.14
N LYS A 172 5.00 46.69 -5.51
CA LYS A 172 6.34 47.13 -5.93
C LYS A 172 7.37 46.97 -4.81
N TYR A 173 7.04 47.35 -3.57
CA TYR A 173 7.92 47.12 -2.42
C TYR A 173 8.13 45.63 -2.16
N TYR A 174 7.08 44.84 -2.24
CA TYR A 174 7.17 43.38 -2.11
C TYR A 174 8.14 42.77 -3.14
N HIS A 175 8.02 43.07 -4.43
CA HIS A 175 8.93 42.53 -5.45
C HIS A 175 10.37 43.02 -5.31
N ASN A 176 10.59 44.21 -4.75
CA ASN A 176 11.94 44.67 -4.43
C ASN A 176 12.54 43.82 -3.30
N THR A 177 11.77 43.58 -2.22
CA THR A 177 12.17 42.70 -1.12
C THR A 177 12.40 41.28 -1.60
N GLU A 178 11.51 40.74 -2.43
CA GLU A 178 11.64 39.41 -3.04
C GLU A 178 12.95 39.26 -3.80
N ARG A 179 13.33 40.25 -4.62
CA ARG A 179 14.60 40.23 -5.35
C ARG A 179 15.81 40.19 -4.43
N GLN A 180 15.79 40.93 -3.32
CA GLN A 180 16.86 40.90 -2.33
C GLN A 180 16.96 39.53 -1.65
N LEU A 181 15.84 38.98 -1.17
CA LEU A 181 15.81 37.66 -0.55
C LEU A 181 16.22 36.56 -1.55
N SER A 182 15.77 36.64 -2.81
CA SER A 182 16.14 35.68 -3.86
C SER A 182 17.64 35.70 -4.09
N SER A 183 18.26 36.88 -4.22
CA SER A 183 19.71 36.98 -4.41
C SER A 183 20.50 36.40 -3.23
N MET A 184 20.04 36.61 -2.01
CA MET A 184 20.65 36.03 -0.81
C MET A 184 20.49 34.49 -0.81
N ASN A 185 19.30 34.00 -1.15
CA ASN A 185 18.99 32.57 -1.28
C ASN A 185 19.83 31.90 -2.37
N ASP A 186 19.98 32.52 -3.54
CA ASP A 186 20.79 31.99 -4.65
C ASP A 186 22.27 31.84 -4.25
N TYR A 187 22.80 32.82 -3.49
CA TYR A 187 24.14 32.71 -2.94
C TYR A 187 24.24 31.61 -1.87
N ALA A 188 23.25 31.48 -0.99
CA ALA A 188 23.19 30.42 0.01
C ALA A 188 23.20 29.03 -0.65
N ILE A 189 22.42 28.83 -1.71
CA ILE A 189 22.39 27.59 -2.51
C ILE A 189 23.77 27.32 -3.13
N LYS A 190 24.43 28.34 -3.70
CA LYS A 190 25.79 28.18 -4.24
C LYS A 190 26.78 27.74 -3.15
N ARG A 191 26.74 28.36 -1.97
CA ARG A 191 27.59 28.00 -0.84
C ARG A 191 27.28 26.61 -0.29
N TYR A 192 26.02 26.19 -0.30
CA TYR A 192 25.66 24.79 -0.02
C TYR A 192 26.34 23.84 -1.00
N GLY A 193 26.36 24.17 -2.31
CA GLY A 193 27.10 23.40 -3.31
C GLY A 193 28.59 23.24 -2.98
N ASP A 194 29.24 24.32 -2.51
CA ASP A 194 30.65 24.27 -2.07
C ASP A 194 30.84 23.33 -0.86
N ILE A 195 29.94 23.39 0.12
CA ILE A 195 29.97 22.52 1.31
C ILE A 195 29.78 21.07 0.89
N GLN A 196 28.79 20.79 0.05
CA GLN A 196 28.51 19.44 -0.45
C GLN A 196 29.72 18.89 -1.22
N ALA A 197 30.37 19.71 -2.05
CA ALA A 197 31.60 19.31 -2.73
C ALA A 197 32.73 18.97 -1.74
N SER A 198 32.86 19.70 -0.63
CA SER A 198 33.87 19.42 0.41
C SER A 198 33.65 18.12 1.20
N ILE A 199 32.42 17.58 1.22
CA ILE A 199 32.12 16.27 1.85
C ILE A 199 32.68 15.12 1.00
N PHE A 200 32.58 15.24 -0.32
CA PHE A 200 32.94 14.18 -1.27
C PHE A 200 34.28 14.38 -1.96
N ASN A 201 34.88 15.58 -1.87
CA ASN A 201 36.18 15.88 -2.43
C ASN A 201 37.17 16.22 -1.32
N ASN A 202 38.19 15.38 -1.17
CA ASN A 202 39.31 15.65 -0.29
C ASN A 202 40.38 16.38 -1.11
N ALA A 203 40.92 17.49 -0.60
CA ALA A 203 41.95 18.29 -1.25
C ALA A 203 43.33 17.57 -1.40
N GLY A 204 43.34 16.24 -1.36
CA GLY A 204 44.52 15.37 -1.46
C GLY A 204 45.13 14.97 -0.12
N ASP A 205 44.62 15.47 1.01
CA ASP A 205 45.23 15.28 2.32
C ASP A 205 44.64 14.10 3.10
N ASN A 206 45.47 13.09 3.35
CA ASN A 206 45.09 11.97 4.22
C ASN A 206 45.34 12.32 5.69
N TYR A 207 44.71 11.60 6.63
CA TYR A 207 44.97 11.84 8.06
C TYR A 207 46.46 11.68 8.43
N PHE A 208 47.17 10.79 7.74
CA PHE A 208 48.60 10.59 7.95
C PHE A 208 49.46 11.77 7.47
N THR A 209 49.03 12.55 6.46
CA THR A 209 49.72 13.81 6.10
C THR A 209 49.46 14.89 7.15
N ILE A 210 48.24 14.96 7.70
CA ILE A 210 47.90 15.85 8.83
C ILE A 210 48.79 15.55 10.05
N LEU A 211 49.03 14.27 10.36
CA LEU A 211 49.92 13.86 11.45
C LEU A 211 51.40 14.18 11.21
N ARG A 212 51.89 14.11 9.96
CA ARG A 212 53.27 14.52 9.63
C ARG A 212 53.50 16.01 9.86
N HIS A 213 52.47 16.83 9.68
CA HIS A 213 52.49 18.28 9.91
C HIS A 213 51.78 18.69 11.20
N ILE A 214 51.80 17.84 12.24
CA ILE A 214 51.03 18.07 13.48
C ILE A 214 51.40 19.39 14.17
N SER A 215 52.68 19.81 14.15
CA SER A 215 53.11 21.06 14.76
C SER A 215 52.43 22.28 14.12
N THR A 216 52.47 22.33 12.78
CA THR A 216 51.84 23.39 11.99
C THR A 216 50.32 23.37 12.17
N ASN A 217 49.70 22.19 12.06
CA ASN A 217 48.25 22.03 12.17
C ASN A 217 47.74 22.37 13.57
N VAL A 218 48.47 22.02 14.63
CA VAL A 218 48.12 22.40 16.01
C VAL A 218 48.28 23.90 16.22
N SER A 219 49.31 24.52 15.66
CA SER A 219 49.50 25.98 15.73
C SER A 219 48.34 26.71 15.04
N GLU A 220 48.01 26.34 13.80
CA GLU A 220 46.92 26.93 13.02
C GLU A 220 45.56 26.69 13.68
N THR A 221 45.34 25.48 14.22
CA THR A 221 44.12 25.17 14.99
C THR A 221 44.01 26.04 16.24
N THR A 222 45.11 26.24 16.96
CA THR A 222 45.13 27.06 18.18
C THR A 222 44.87 28.53 17.86
N GLU A 223 45.46 29.04 16.78
CA GLU A 223 45.20 30.40 16.28
C GLU A 223 43.73 30.57 15.89
N THR A 224 43.19 29.65 15.08
CA THR A 224 41.78 29.65 14.64
C THR A 224 40.80 29.58 15.81
N LEU A 225 41.07 28.71 16.81
CA LEU A 225 40.27 28.63 18.03
C LEU A 225 40.39 29.92 18.85
N SER A 226 41.56 30.53 18.92
CA SER A 226 41.75 31.79 19.63
C SER A 226 41.04 32.95 18.94
N GLU A 227 41.04 33.03 17.61
CA GLU A 227 40.28 34.04 16.87
C GLU A 227 38.77 33.91 17.13
N LYS A 228 38.26 32.67 17.14
CA LYS A 228 36.83 32.40 17.26
C LYS A 228 36.30 32.52 18.70
N TYR A 229 37.02 31.99 19.68
CA TYR A 229 36.53 31.86 21.06
C TYR A 229 37.14 32.85 22.05
N LYS A 230 38.10 33.69 21.65
CA LYS A 230 38.66 34.69 22.58
C LYS A 230 37.65 35.83 22.76
N PRO A 231 37.19 36.10 24.00
CA PRO A 231 36.19 37.12 24.25
C PRO A 231 36.76 38.51 23.93
N GLN A 232 36.08 39.25 23.05
CA GLN A 232 36.45 40.63 22.72
C GLN A 232 35.72 41.62 23.64
N ALA A 233 36.47 42.40 24.43
CA ALA A 233 35.91 43.29 25.44
C ALA A 233 35.06 44.46 24.89
N LYS A 234 35.18 44.81 23.60
CA LYS A 234 34.55 45.99 23.00
C LYS A 234 33.17 45.73 22.37
N ARG A 235 32.74 44.48 22.15
CA ARG A 235 31.45 44.15 21.53
C ARG A 235 30.82 42.92 22.20
N LYS A 236 29.58 43.05 22.67
CA LYS A 236 28.79 41.91 23.17
C LYS A 236 28.28 41.10 21.97
N SER A 237 28.85 39.92 21.74
CA SER A 237 28.39 38.98 20.72
C SER A 237 27.45 37.95 21.37
N GLN A 238 26.36 37.60 20.69
CA GLN A 238 25.52 36.45 21.08
C GLN A 238 26.27 35.10 20.92
N TRP A 239 27.37 35.12 20.17
CA TRP A 239 28.26 33.99 19.92
C TRP A 239 29.53 34.03 20.78
N ASP A 240 29.55 34.83 21.86
CA ASP A 240 30.69 34.91 22.77
C ASP A 240 30.93 33.55 23.45
N SER A 241 32.20 33.20 23.65
CA SER A 241 32.61 31.92 24.24
C SER A 241 32.05 31.72 25.65
N ARG A 242 31.76 32.81 26.36
CA ARG A 242 31.10 32.78 27.67
C ARG A 242 29.66 32.26 27.60
N LEU A 243 28.92 32.64 26.55
CA LEU A 243 27.54 32.18 26.34
C LEU A 243 27.52 30.73 25.82
N MET A 244 28.44 30.37 24.94
CA MET A 244 28.66 28.98 24.50
C MET A 244 28.98 28.05 25.67
N PHE A 245 29.91 28.47 26.52
CA PHE A 245 30.27 27.72 27.73
C PHE A 245 29.12 27.73 28.74
N GLY A 246 28.41 28.85 28.88
CA GLY A 246 27.20 28.95 29.69
C GLY A 246 26.11 27.97 29.25
N LEU A 247 25.91 27.80 27.94
CA LEU A 247 25.00 26.80 27.37
C LEU A 247 25.43 25.37 27.73
N LEU A 248 26.71 25.03 27.59
CA LEU A 248 27.23 23.72 28.02
C LEU A 248 27.01 23.46 29.51
N VAL A 249 27.20 24.48 30.35
CA VAL A 249 26.92 24.40 31.79
C VAL A 249 25.42 24.24 32.05
N ILE A 250 24.55 24.96 31.35
CA ILE A 250 23.09 24.82 31.45
C ILE A 250 22.64 23.42 31.02
N ILE A 251 23.22 22.87 29.96
CA ILE A 251 22.95 21.50 29.47
C ILE A 251 23.37 20.47 30.53
N LEU A 252 24.59 20.58 31.05
CA LEU A 252 25.10 19.71 32.12
C LEU A 252 24.23 19.80 33.37
N PHE A 253 23.90 21.02 33.80
CA PHE A 253 23.08 21.28 34.98
C PHE A 253 21.64 20.78 34.79
N GLY A 254 21.04 21.03 33.63
CA GLY A 254 19.72 20.52 33.25
C GLY A 254 19.69 18.99 33.19
N GLY A 255 20.77 18.36 32.72
CA GLY A 255 20.97 16.91 32.79
C GLY A 255 21.04 16.39 34.23
N ILE A 256 21.84 17.03 35.09
CA ILE A 256 21.98 16.68 36.51
C ILE A 256 20.65 16.86 37.27
N ILE A 257 19.92 17.95 37.01
CA ILE A 257 18.57 18.19 37.54
C ILE A 257 17.64 17.07 37.09
N SER A 258 17.62 16.75 35.80
CA SER A 258 16.77 15.70 35.25
C SER A 258 17.07 14.35 35.90
N ILE A 259 18.36 14.00 36.07
CA ILE A 259 18.80 12.79 36.77
C ILE A 259 18.32 12.80 38.22
N SER A 260 18.58 13.86 38.96
CA SER A 260 18.23 13.98 40.37
C SER A 260 16.72 13.91 40.59
N LEU A 261 15.95 14.62 39.77
CA LEU A 261 14.49 14.68 39.82
C LEU A 261 13.88 13.31 39.50
N ASN A 262 14.38 12.60 38.49
CA ASN A 262 13.85 11.26 38.17
C ASN A 262 14.29 10.18 39.15
N VAL A 263 15.50 10.25 39.71
CA VAL A 263 15.93 9.33 40.77
C VAL A 263 15.06 9.51 42.01
N LEU A 264 14.75 10.76 42.37
CA LEU A 264 13.87 11.10 43.49
C LEU A 264 12.42 10.71 43.20
N LEU A 265 11.88 11.04 42.03
CA LEU A 265 10.56 10.59 41.57
C LEU A 265 10.44 9.08 41.59
N PHE A 266 11.44 8.34 41.07
CA PHE A 266 11.41 6.89 41.11
C PHE A 266 11.43 6.37 42.52
N ARG A 267 12.23 6.95 43.42
CA ARG A 267 12.28 6.55 44.83
C ARG A 267 10.92 6.77 45.50
N VAL A 268 10.30 7.94 45.32
CA VAL A 268 8.99 8.28 45.90
C VAL A 268 7.85 7.48 45.26
N ALA A 269 7.84 7.34 43.93
CA ALA A 269 6.81 6.62 43.18
C ALA A 269 6.84 5.13 43.48
N ILE A 270 8.02 4.49 43.52
CA ILE A 270 8.19 3.11 44.01
C ILE A 270 7.63 3.00 45.42
N THR A 271 8.10 3.82 46.37
CA THR A 271 7.64 3.73 47.77
C THR A 271 6.12 3.94 47.91
N ARG A 272 5.51 4.84 47.14
CA ARG A 272 4.04 5.05 47.15
C ARG A 272 3.26 3.94 46.43
N LEU A 273 3.76 3.44 45.31
CA LEU A 273 3.15 2.33 44.55
C LEU A 273 3.19 1.03 45.38
N PHE A 274 4.28 0.80 46.12
CA PHE A 274 4.42 -0.34 47.03
C PHE A 274 3.59 -0.22 48.30
N ARG A 275 3.27 1.00 48.77
CA ARG A 275 2.42 1.22 49.96
C ARG A 275 0.91 1.18 49.65
N SER A 276 0.50 1.35 48.39
CA SER A 276 -0.92 1.36 47.98
C SER A 276 -1.32 0.07 47.27
N GLN A 277 -1.94 -0.86 48.00
CA GLN A 277 -2.46 -2.13 47.44
C GLN A 277 -3.42 -1.92 46.25
N ARG A 278 -4.21 -0.82 46.25
CA ARG A 278 -5.16 -0.49 45.18
C ARG A 278 -4.47 -0.11 43.86
N LEU A 279 -3.36 0.63 43.93
CA LEU A 279 -2.57 1.00 42.76
C LEU A 279 -1.83 -0.20 42.19
N MET A 280 -1.26 -1.04 43.06
CA MET A 280 -0.68 -2.31 42.65
C MET A 280 -1.71 -3.19 41.94
N GLN A 281 -2.91 -3.37 42.51
CA GLN A 281 -4.00 -4.10 41.84
C GLN A 281 -4.43 -3.49 40.51
N ARG A 282 -4.47 -2.15 40.36
CA ARG A 282 -4.76 -1.50 39.08
C ARG A 282 -3.66 -1.72 38.05
N VAL A 283 -2.40 -1.64 38.45
CA VAL A 283 -1.24 -1.92 37.57
C VAL A 283 -1.22 -3.39 37.18
N THR A 284 -1.50 -4.31 38.11
CA THR A 284 -1.63 -5.74 37.86
C THR A 284 -2.84 -6.06 36.95
N ARG A 285 -3.99 -5.37 37.12
CA ARG A 285 -5.13 -5.46 36.18
C ARG A 285 -4.82 -4.90 34.80
N LEU A 286 -4.12 -3.76 34.73
CA LEU A 286 -3.67 -3.13 33.47
C LEU A 286 -2.68 -4.03 32.72
N LEU A 287 -1.81 -4.73 33.47
CA LEU A 287 -0.84 -5.67 32.91
C LEU A 287 -1.43 -7.07 32.69
N LYS A 288 -2.64 -7.36 33.20
CA LYS A 288 -3.31 -8.69 33.18
C LYS A 288 -2.35 -9.83 33.55
N THR A 289 -1.57 -9.65 34.61
CA THR A 289 -0.65 -10.67 35.14
C THR A 289 -1.20 -11.18 36.45
N ASP A 290 -1.37 -12.49 36.62
CA ASP A 290 -1.97 -13.06 37.84
C ASP A 290 -1.04 -12.97 39.08
N ASN A 291 0.27 -12.71 38.87
CA ASN A 291 1.28 -12.65 39.93
C ASN A 291 1.82 -11.23 40.20
N ILE A 292 1.42 -10.67 41.34
CA ILE A 292 1.87 -9.37 41.86
C ILE A 292 3.38 -9.39 42.19
N SER A 293 3.90 -10.51 42.71
CA SER A 293 5.31 -10.68 43.09
C SER A 293 6.28 -10.71 41.90
N ALA A 294 5.93 -11.38 40.80
CA ALA A 294 6.75 -11.40 39.58
C ALA A 294 6.82 -10.02 38.90
N THR A 295 5.72 -9.26 38.96
CA THR A 295 5.66 -7.88 38.45
C THR A 295 6.54 -6.93 39.28
N HIS A 296 6.68 -7.21 40.58
CA HIS A 296 7.56 -6.48 41.49
C HIS A 296 9.06 -6.69 41.17
N GLU A 297 9.51 -7.94 41.05
CA GLU A 297 10.92 -8.24 40.74
C GLU A 297 11.37 -7.71 39.37
N THR A 298 10.49 -7.79 38.38
CA THR A 298 10.76 -7.25 37.04
C THR A 298 10.88 -5.73 37.06
N PHE A 299 10.05 -5.01 37.81
CA PHE A 299 10.14 -3.54 37.90
C PHE A 299 11.42 -3.07 38.61
N ILE A 300 11.80 -3.74 39.71
CA ILE A 300 13.02 -3.38 40.47
C ILE A 300 14.27 -3.60 39.64
N GLY A 301 14.40 -4.75 38.96
CA GLY A 301 15.60 -5.02 38.18
C GLY A 301 15.70 -4.20 36.89
N LYS A 302 14.61 -3.60 36.42
CA LYS A 302 14.62 -2.63 35.29
C LYS A 302 14.82 -1.18 35.71
N ARG A 303 14.87 -0.88 37.01
CA ARG A 303 14.89 0.49 37.57
C ARG A 303 15.91 1.43 36.93
N THR A 304 17.13 0.98 36.69
CA THR A 304 18.20 1.81 36.11
C THR A 304 17.88 2.24 34.69
N CYS A 305 17.32 1.35 33.87
CA CYS A 305 16.93 1.66 32.51
C CYS A 305 15.67 2.54 32.46
N ILE A 306 14.69 2.29 33.35
CA ILE A 306 13.50 3.15 33.41
C ILE A 306 13.85 4.56 33.87
N THR A 307 14.72 4.68 34.88
CA THR A 307 15.23 5.99 35.32
C THR A 307 15.97 6.69 34.20
N MET A 308 16.88 6.02 33.48
CA MET A 308 17.55 6.62 32.31
C MET A 308 16.57 7.08 31.22
N ALA A 309 15.61 6.24 30.83
CA ALA A 309 14.62 6.62 29.82
C ALA A 309 13.77 7.83 30.28
N ALA A 310 13.35 7.85 31.55
CA ALA A 310 12.62 8.97 32.13
C ALA A 310 13.48 10.24 32.20
N THR A 311 14.78 10.11 32.53
CA THR A 311 15.71 11.26 32.52
C THR A 311 15.83 11.89 31.15
N VAL A 312 15.90 11.09 30.09
CA VAL A 312 15.99 11.61 28.72
C VAL A 312 14.71 12.36 28.32
N VAL A 313 13.53 11.82 28.68
CA VAL A 313 12.24 12.49 28.42
C VAL A 313 12.13 13.80 29.20
N THR A 314 12.45 13.81 30.49
CA THR A 314 12.42 15.05 31.29
C THR A 314 13.46 16.07 30.85
N PHE A 315 14.64 15.62 30.40
CA PHE A 315 15.66 16.50 29.84
C PHE A 315 15.17 17.16 28.55
N ALA A 316 14.49 16.42 27.67
CA ALA A 316 13.85 17.00 26.49
C ALA A 316 12.77 18.04 26.85
N ILE A 317 11.97 17.79 27.90
CA ILE A 317 10.97 18.75 28.39
C ILE A 317 11.65 20.01 28.95
N VAL A 318 12.72 19.87 29.74
CA VAL A 318 13.48 21.01 30.27
C VAL A 318 14.04 21.86 29.13
N LEU A 319 14.60 21.23 28.10
CA LEU A 319 15.09 21.95 26.90
C LEU A 319 13.95 22.64 26.14
N ALA A 320 12.77 22.02 26.03
CA ALA A 320 11.61 22.64 25.42
C ALA A 320 11.12 23.87 26.20
N ILE A 321 11.17 23.83 27.54
CA ILE A 321 10.85 24.99 28.40
C ILE A 321 11.88 26.09 28.23
N ILE A 322 13.18 25.74 28.24
CA ILE A 322 14.27 26.69 28.00
C ILE A 322 14.09 27.38 26.64
N ARG A 323 13.71 26.63 25.60
CA ARG A 323 13.40 27.18 24.28
C ARG A 323 12.27 28.22 24.31
N LEU A 324 11.21 27.99 25.09
CA LEU A 324 10.10 28.95 25.21
C LEU A 324 10.50 30.25 25.93
N ALA A 325 11.53 30.20 26.77
CA ALA A 325 12.04 31.34 27.53
C ALA A 325 13.27 32.01 26.86
N ALA A 326 13.70 31.51 25.71
CA ALA A 326 14.92 31.95 25.05
C ALA A 326 14.65 33.06 24.04
N ASP A 327 15.23 34.25 24.26
CA ASP A 327 15.18 35.35 23.30
C ASP A 327 16.34 35.32 22.28
N GLN A 328 17.33 34.44 22.48
CA GLN A 328 18.53 34.37 21.63
C GLN A 328 18.41 33.24 20.59
N ASN A 329 18.56 33.58 19.30
CA ASN A 329 18.46 32.63 18.17
C ASN A 329 19.40 31.43 18.30
N PHE A 330 20.64 31.65 18.76
CA PHE A 330 21.59 30.57 18.99
C PHE A 330 21.07 29.53 19.99
N LEU A 331 20.48 29.99 21.09
CA LEU A 331 20.01 29.11 22.16
C LEU A 331 18.79 28.30 21.74
N ILE A 332 17.91 28.89 20.92
CA ILE A 332 16.77 28.21 20.29
C ILE A 332 17.26 27.07 19.38
N MET A 333 18.24 27.35 18.53
CA MET A 333 18.80 26.38 17.59
C MET A 333 19.50 25.21 18.32
N ALA A 334 20.33 25.52 19.33
CA ALA A 334 21.01 24.50 20.13
C ALA A 334 20.01 23.60 20.89
N CYS A 335 18.92 24.19 21.43
CA CYS A 335 17.87 23.41 22.08
C CYS A 335 17.15 22.48 21.10
N ASN A 336 16.89 22.89 19.86
CA ASN A 336 16.25 22.03 18.85
C ASN A 336 17.10 20.78 18.56
N LEU A 337 18.40 20.94 18.32
CA LEU A 337 19.32 19.82 18.08
C LEU A 337 19.41 18.86 19.27
N LEU A 338 19.40 19.39 20.50
CA LEU A 338 19.43 18.55 21.70
C LEU A 338 18.11 17.82 21.97
N VAL A 339 16.98 18.41 21.57
CA VAL A 339 15.67 17.74 21.66
C VAL A 339 15.60 16.58 20.67
N GLU A 340 16.08 16.77 19.44
CA GLU A 340 16.19 15.68 18.45
C GLU A 340 17.08 14.55 18.98
N TYR A 341 18.25 14.88 19.54
CA TYR A 341 19.13 13.91 20.19
C TYR A 341 18.45 13.16 21.34
N ALA A 342 17.79 13.88 22.24
CA ALA A 342 17.10 13.30 23.37
C ALA A 342 15.99 12.34 22.89
N TRP A 343 15.34 12.65 21.78
CA TRP A 343 14.36 11.74 21.18
C TRP A 343 15.00 10.45 20.67
N LEU A 344 16.10 10.53 19.91
CA LEU A 344 16.85 9.35 19.41
C LEU A 344 17.31 8.45 20.58
N LEU A 345 17.94 9.05 21.59
CA LEU A 345 18.39 8.36 22.78
C LEU A 345 17.23 7.73 23.55
N GLY A 346 16.11 8.45 23.66
CA GLY A 346 14.90 7.99 24.32
C GLY A 346 14.33 6.75 23.65
N VAL A 347 14.27 6.73 22.32
CA VAL A 347 13.81 5.57 21.53
C VAL A 347 14.68 4.34 21.77
N ILE A 348 16.01 4.49 21.76
CA ILE A 348 16.95 3.38 22.03
C ILE A 348 16.69 2.81 23.43
N LEU A 349 16.63 3.66 24.46
CA LEU A 349 16.42 3.24 25.85
C LEU A 349 15.05 2.59 26.08
N ILE A 350 13.98 3.17 25.51
CA ILE A 350 12.62 2.61 25.60
C ILE A 350 12.53 1.26 24.87
N SER A 351 13.19 1.13 23.71
CA SER A 351 13.23 -0.14 22.97
C SER A 351 13.93 -1.23 23.78
N LEU A 352 15.08 -0.93 24.40
CA LEU A 352 15.79 -1.83 25.30
C LEU A 352 14.92 -2.22 26.52
N LEU A 353 14.20 -1.26 27.10
CA LEU A 353 13.34 -1.48 28.25
C LEU A 353 12.21 -2.49 27.95
N ILE A 354 11.57 -2.35 26.79
CA ILE A 354 10.41 -3.17 26.41
C ILE A 354 10.85 -4.57 25.96
N ARG A 355 11.93 -4.67 25.18
CA ARG A 355 12.33 -5.93 24.52
C ARG A 355 13.15 -6.86 25.40
N LEU A 356 14.03 -6.33 26.26
CA LEU A 356 14.99 -7.15 27.01
C LEU A 356 14.46 -7.59 28.38
N SER A 357 14.87 -8.77 28.83
CA SER A 357 14.61 -9.23 30.19
C SER A 357 15.57 -8.59 31.20
N THR A 358 15.23 -8.66 32.48
CA THR A 358 15.93 -8.00 33.59
C THR A 358 17.44 -8.29 33.63
N LYS A 359 17.85 -9.53 33.36
CA LYS A 359 19.27 -9.94 33.33
C LYS A 359 20.03 -9.41 32.10
N GLN A 360 19.32 -9.13 31.02
CA GLN A 360 19.89 -8.77 29.73
C GLN A 360 20.05 -7.25 29.55
N ILE A 361 19.28 -6.44 30.26
CA ILE A 361 19.27 -4.97 30.10
C ILE A 361 20.64 -4.34 30.33
N LYS A 362 21.39 -4.77 31.34
CA LYS A 362 22.73 -4.24 31.62
C LYS A 362 23.71 -4.52 30.48
N SER A 363 23.63 -5.72 29.89
CA SER A 363 24.42 -6.10 28.73
C SER A 363 23.97 -5.35 27.47
N GLY A 364 22.65 -5.18 27.28
CA GLY A 364 22.07 -4.41 26.18
C GLY A 364 22.52 -2.94 26.18
N PHE A 365 22.44 -2.26 27.33
CA PHE A 365 22.91 -0.88 27.44
C PHE A 365 24.40 -0.74 27.08
N ARG A 366 25.26 -1.63 27.61
CA ARG A 366 26.70 -1.60 27.32
C ARG A 366 26.99 -1.72 25.83
N ILE A 367 26.24 -2.57 25.13
CA ILE A 367 26.42 -2.85 23.71
C ILE A 367 26.06 -1.65 22.81
N TYR A 368 25.13 -0.80 23.23
CA TYR A 368 24.78 0.43 22.51
C TYR A 368 25.53 1.67 23.03
N ALA A 369 26.29 1.56 24.13
CA ALA A 369 26.98 2.70 24.74
C ALA A 369 28.03 3.39 23.83
N PRO A 370 28.89 2.67 23.06
CA PRO A 370 29.85 3.33 22.17
C PRO A 370 29.16 4.18 21.09
N LEU A 371 28.02 3.70 20.59
CA LEU A 371 27.18 4.42 19.63
C LEU A 371 26.54 5.68 20.24
N ILE A 372 26.01 5.59 21.46
CA ILE A 372 25.44 6.75 22.17
C ILE A 372 26.50 7.82 22.46
N VAL A 373 27.73 7.39 22.80
CA VAL A 373 28.83 8.32 23.11
C VAL A 373 29.34 9.02 21.87
N ILE A 374 29.54 8.30 20.75
CA ILE A 374 29.99 8.96 19.52
C ILE A 374 28.93 9.95 19.00
N ASP A 375 27.65 9.60 19.12
CA ASP A 375 26.53 10.47 18.75
C ASP A 375 26.53 11.77 19.58
N PHE A 376 26.70 11.64 20.90
CA PHE A 376 26.84 12.79 21.79
C PHE A 376 28.03 13.70 21.39
N ILE A 377 29.17 13.12 21.02
CA ILE A 377 30.36 13.87 20.59
C ILE A 377 30.07 14.63 19.28
N ILE A 378 29.48 13.97 18.29
CA ILE A 378 29.13 14.57 16.99
C ILE A 378 28.18 15.76 17.19
N ILE A 379 27.14 15.59 17.99
CA ILE A 379 26.14 16.64 18.24
C ILE A 379 26.74 17.78 19.06
N SER A 380 27.60 17.48 20.03
CA SER A 380 28.34 18.50 20.78
C SER A 380 29.24 19.34 19.88
N PHE A 381 29.96 18.70 18.93
CA PHE A 381 30.82 19.41 17.96
C PHE A 381 30.01 20.32 17.05
N ARG A 382 28.80 19.90 16.66
CA ARG A 382 27.85 20.70 15.88
C ARG A 382 27.31 21.90 16.66
N ILE A 383 26.89 21.73 17.91
CA ILE A 383 26.36 22.82 18.75
C ILE A 383 27.43 23.87 19.05
N VAL A 384 28.66 23.43 19.32
CA VAL A 384 29.79 24.31 19.63
C VAL A 384 30.35 24.97 18.37
N LEU A 385 29.97 24.52 17.16
CA LEU A 385 30.44 25.04 15.88
C LEU A 385 31.97 24.96 15.74
N ILE A 386 32.52 23.79 16.07
CA ILE A 386 33.96 23.56 16.06
C ILE A 386 34.53 23.69 14.63
N PRO A 387 35.68 24.36 14.42
CA PRO A 387 36.32 24.47 13.10
C PRO A 387 36.69 23.11 12.52
N ASN A 388 36.60 22.97 11.18
CA ASN A 388 36.83 21.69 10.50
C ASN A 388 38.24 21.10 10.75
N ILE A 389 39.27 21.96 10.82
CA ILE A 389 40.67 21.55 11.06
C ILE A 389 40.79 20.81 12.40
N PHE A 390 40.10 21.29 13.44
CA PHE A 390 40.08 20.63 14.75
C PHE A 390 39.34 19.29 14.69
N THR A 391 38.20 19.24 14.01
CA THR A 391 37.45 17.99 13.83
C THR A 391 38.29 16.96 13.07
N ASN A 392 39.03 17.36 12.04
CA ASN A 392 39.92 16.48 11.26
C ASN A 392 41.08 15.92 12.08
N LEU A 393 41.53 16.65 13.12
CA LEU A 393 42.59 16.20 14.01
C LEU A 393 42.08 15.25 15.10
N ILE A 394 40.94 15.55 15.73
CA ILE A 394 40.45 14.83 16.93
C ILE A 394 39.52 13.67 16.60
N PHE A 395 38.71 13.79 15.55
CA PHE A 395 37.67 12.80 15.26
C PHE A 395 38.23 11.41 14.87
N PRO A 396 39.27 11.28 14.03
CA PRO A 396 39.82 9.96 13.66
C PRO A 396 40.30 9.09 14.84
N PRO A 397 41.06 9.58 15.84
CA PRO A 397 41.46 8.76 16.99
C PRO A 397 40.30 8.45 17.93
N VAL A 398 39.34 9.36 18.09
CA VAL A 398 38.11 9.12 18.88
C VAL A 398 37.27 8.01 18.24
N LEU A 399 37.15 8.00 16.91
CA LEU A 399 36.47 6.93 16.17
C LEU A 399 37.16 5.59 16.35
N LEU A 400 38.49 5.53 16.24
CA LEU A 400 39.24 4.29 16.45
C LEU A 400 39.00 3.74 17.87
N ALA A 401 39.02 4.61 18.89
CA ALA A 401 38.74 4.22 20.26
C ALA A 401 37.31 3.66 20.43
N CYS A 402 36.32 4.30 19.82
CA CYS A 402 34.93 3.82 19.84
C CYS A 402 34.76 2.49 19.10
N THR A 403 35.43 2.31 17.97
CA THR A 403 35.42 1.05 17.19
C THR A 403 36.02 -0.10 18.00
N LEU A 404 37.16 0.11 18.66
CA LEU A 404 37.77 -0.89 19.54
C LEU A 404 36.91 -1.17 20.78
N TRP A 405 36.27 -0.13 21.34
CA TRP A 405 35.33 -0.28 22.45
C TRP A 405 34.11 -1.12 22.05
N GLN A 406 33.51 -0.84 20.89
CA GLN A 406 32.40 -1.60 20.32
C GLN A 406 32.77 -3.08 20.12
N TRP A 407 33.94 -3.36 19.53
CA TRP A 407 34.47 -4.72 19.35
C TRP A 407 34.57 -5.49 20.68
N ASN A 408 35.19 -4.88 21.70
CA ASN A 408 35.41 -5.51 23.00
C ASN A 408 34.08 -5.80 23.72
N VAL A 409 33.12 -4.88 23.64
CA VAL A 409 31.81 -5.06 24.27
C VAL A 409 31.01 -6.16 23.60
N ILE A 410 31.01 -6.25 22.27
CA ILE A 410 30.35 -7.34 21.53
C ILE A 410 30.92 -8.70 21.97
N LYS A 411 32.24 -8.82 22.06
CA LYS A 411 32.91 -10.07 22.49
C LYS A 411 32.54 -10.47 23.93
N ARG A 412 32.44 -9.51 24.86
CA ARG A 412 32.17 -9.79 26.28
C ARG A 412 30.69 -9.98 26.61
N HIS A 413 29.79 -9.28 25.93
CA HIS A 413 28.38 -9.19 26.31
C HIS A 413 27.41 -9.76 25.25
N GLY A 414 27.87 -10.09 24.04
CA GLY A 414 27.02 -10.55 22.92
C GLY A 414 26.24 -11.84 23.19
N HIS A 415 26.80 -12.78 23.95
CA HIS A 415 26.10 -14.03 24.33
C HIS A 415 24.83 -13.82 25.20
N ASN A 416 24.72 -12.69 25.91
CA ASN A 416 23.65 -12.44 26.88
C ASN A 416 22.47 -11.66 26.30
N ILE A 417 22.48 -11.32 25.01
CA ILE A 417 21.44 -10.54 24.35
C ILE A 417 20.77 -11.32 23.20
N PRO A 418 19.56 -10.95 22.77
CA PRO A 418 18.88 -11.60 21.64
C PRO A 418 19.73 -11.58 20.36
N LYS A 419 19.65 -12.65 19.56
CA LYS A 419 20.40 -12.78 18.29
C LYS A 419 20.19 -11.60 17.33
N THR A 420 19.00 -10.99 17.34
CA THR A 420 18.71 -9.81 16.50
C THR A 420 19.53 -8.59 16.92
N ASP A 421 19.72 -8.38 18.23
CA ASP A 421 20.54 -7.29 18.75
C ASP A 421 22.02 -7.51 18.46
N VAL A 422 22.48 -8.76 18.58
CA VAL A 422 23.85 -9.13 18.21
C VAL A 422 24.10 -8.77 16.74
N TYR A 423 23.17 -9.11 15.85
CA TYR A 423 23.26 -8.77 14.43
C TYR A 423 23.35 -7.25 14.18
N TYR A 424 22.49 -6.44 14.81
CA TYR A 424 22.56 -4.98 14.67
C TYR A 424 23.87 -4.39 15.16
N THR A 425 24.50 -5.02 16.15
CA THR A 425 25.74 -4.51 16.74
C THR A 425 26.96 -4.87 15.91
N TYR A 426 26.95 -6.02 15.24
CA TYR A 426 27.93 -6.33 14.19
C TYR A 426 27.77 -5.41 12.98
N LEU A 427 26.55 -5.11 12.56
CA LEU A 427 26.32 -4.15 11.48
C LEU A 427 26.79 -2.74 11.88
N SER A 428 26.56 -2.34 13.14
CA SER A 428 27.12 -1.11 13.69
C SER A 428 28.65 -1.11 13.66
N LEU A 429 29.28 -2.22 14.04
CA LEU A 429 30.73 -2.36 14.00
C LEU A 429 31.29 -2.23 12.58
N ILE A 430 30.60 -2.78 11.57
CA ILE A 430 30.98 -2.59 10.15
C ILE A 430 30.94 -1.11 9.78
N VAL A 431 29.89 -0.39 10.17
CA VAL A 431 29.80 1.06 9.93
C VAL A 431 30.91 1.81 10.66
N PHE A 432 31.19 1.49 11.93
CA PHE A 432 32.30 2.08 12.69
C PHE A 432 33.66 1.87 12.01
N VAL A 433 33.93 0.67 11.50
CA VAL A 433 35.15 0.36 10.76
C VAL A 433 35.20 1.16 9.45
N GLY A 434 34.11 1.18 8.67
CA GLY A 434 34.03 1.97 7.44
C GLY A 434 34.22 3.46 7.68
N ALA A 435 33.58 4.01 8.71
CA ALA A 435 33.72 5.40 9.14
C ALA A 435 35.16 5.71 9.58
N THR A 436 35.82 4.81 10.32
CA THR A 436 37.23 4.96 10.73
C THR A 436 38.15 5.01 9.50
N ILE A 437 37.94 4.11 8.53
CA ILE A 437 38.72 4.07 7.28
C ILE A 437 38.50 5.35 6.46
N CYS A 438 37.26 5.77 6.25
CA CYS A 438 36.94 7.01 5.53
C CYS A 438 37.60 8.23 6.19
N SER A 439 37.58 8.27 7.52
CA SER A 439 38.23 9.33 8.30
C SER A 439 39.75 9.35 8.13
N TRP A 440 40.41 8.19 7.95
CA TRP A 440 41.86 8.12 7.72
C TRP A 440 42.27 8.51 6.29
N ILE A 441 41.41 8.23 5.31
CA ILE A 441 41.57 8.68 3.91
C ILE A 441 41.34 10.21 3.80
N GLY A 442 40.88 10.86 4.87
CA GLY A 442 40.67 12.32 4.93
C GLY A 442 39.23 12.76 4.69
N TYR A 443 38.30 11.83 4.46
CA TYR A 443 36.86 12.11 4.36
C TYR A 443 36.19 12.07 5.74
N THR A 444 36.58 12.98 6.63
CA THR A 444 36.06 13.07 8.01
C THR A 444 34.59 13.44 8.08
N LEU A 445 34.13 14.37 7.25
CA LEU A 445 32.71 14.77 7.19
C LEU A 445 31.83 13.64 6.68
N LEU A 446 32.27 12.92 5.64
CA LEU A 446 31.59 11.72 5.15
C LEU A 446 31.50 10.63 6.25
N SER A 447 32.57 10.48 7.04
CA SER A 447 32.59 9.56 8.17
C SER A 447 31.55 9.92 9.24
N VAL A 448 31.41 11.22 9.57
CA VAL A 448 30.35 11.72 10.46
C VAL A 448 28.97 11.43 9.88
N GLU A 449 28.75 11.70 8.59
CA GLU A 449 27.47 11.48 7.91
C GLU A 449 27.07 10.00 7.90
N MET A 450 28.01 9.08 7.63
CA MET A 450 27.78 7.64 7.72
C MET A 450 27.29 7.19 9.11
N LEU A 451 27.84 7.77 10.17
CA LEU A 451 27.44 7.46 11.55
C LEU A 451 26.06 8.00 11.88
N ILE A 452 25.79 9.26 11.53
CA ILE A 452 24.47 9.87 11.72
C ILE A 452 23.41 9.05 10.99
N TRP A 453 23.66 8.70 9.71
CA TRP A 453 22.77 7.83 8.95
C TRP A 453 22.51 6.50 9.67
N TRP A 454 23.56 5.83 10.12
CA TRP A 454 23.43 4.55 10.81
C TRP A 454 22.66 4.67 12.13
N ILE A 455 22.87 5.73 12.91
CA ILE A 455 22.13 6.00 14.15
C ILE A 455 20.64 6.21 13.86
N MET A 456 20.31 7.01 12.84
CA MET A 456 18.93 7.22 12.41
C MET A 456 18.27 5.92 11.96
N GLN A 457 18.97 5.11 11.15
CA GLN A 457 18.46 3.83 10.68
C GLN A 457 18.28 2.83 11.84
N LEU A 458 19.25 2.75 12.76
CA LEU A 458 19.17 1.91 13.94
C LEU A 458 17.98 2.31 14.82
N THR A 459 17.75 3.61 15.01
CA THR A 459 16.60 4.14 15.75
C THR A 459 15.28 3.72 15.11
N CYS A 460 15.18 3.78 13.77
CA CYS A 460 14.00 3.29 13.06
C CYS A 460 13.80 1.78 13.26
N ILE A 461 14.85 0.97 13.09
CA ILE A 461 14.81 -0.49 13.28
C ILE A 461 14.38 -0.84 14.71
N LEU A 462 14.93 -0.16 15.71
CA LEU A 462 14.61 -0.37 17.12
C LEU A 462 13.16 0.03 17.45
N THR A 463 12.65 1.08 16.81
CA THR A 463 11.24 1.49 16.92
C THR A 463 10.31 0.43 16.32
N ILE A 464 10.59 -0.04 15.10
CA ILE A 464 9.79 -1.08 14.43
C ILE A 464 9.82 -2.39 15.23
N THR A 465 10.98 -2.75 15.78
CA THR A 465 11.12 -3.94 16.61
C THR A 465 10.37 -3.79 17.94
N CYS A 466 10.35 -2.59 18.51
CA CYS A 466 9.55 -2.26 19.68
C CYS A 466 8.04 -2.43 19.39
N LEU A 467 7.56 -1.82 18.31
CA LEU A 467 6.17 -1.95 17.85
C LEU A 467 5.80 -3.42 17.62
N LYS A 468 6.67 -4.19 16.96
CA LYS A 468 6.51 -5.63 16.76
C LYS A 468 6.32 -6.38 18.08
N GLY A 469 7.13 -6.05 19.09
CA GLY A 469 7.02 -6.62 20.44
C GLY A 469 5.69 -6.29 21.11
N ILE A 470 5.26 -5.03 21.05
CA ILE A 470 3.98 -4.55 21.62
C ILE A 470 2.79 -5.25 20.94
N ILE A 471 2.79 -5.29 19.60
CA ILE A 471 1.72 -5.91 18.81
C ILE A 471 1.62 -7.42 19.09
N LYS A 472 2.77 -8.11 19.18
CA LYS A 472 2.82 -9.53 19.52
C LYS A 472 2.26 -9.79 20.93
N ALA A 473 2.70 -9.02 21.93
CA ALA A 473 2.23 -9.14 23.30
C ALA A 473 0.71 -8.86 23.40
N TYR A 474 0.20 -7.88 22.65
CA TYR A 474 -1.24 -7.60 22.57
C TYR A 474 -2.03 -8.78 21.99
N ALA A 475 -1.52 -9.41 20.92
CA ALA A 475 -2.17 -10.54 20.28
C ALA A 475 -2.20 -11.82 21.13
N GLU A 476 -1.11 -12.09 21.86
CA GLU A 476 -1.06 -13.17 22.85
C GLU A 476 -2.05 -12.93 24.00
N ARG A 477 -2.08 -11.70 24.55
CA ARG A 477 -2.99 -11.31 25.64
C ARG A 477 -4.47 -11.43 25.30
N ASN A 478 -4.84 -11.15 24.05
CA ASN A 478 -6.24 -11.20 23.60
C ASN A 478 -6.60 -12.51 22.89
N GLY A 479 -5.71 -13.51 22.90
CA GLY A 479 -5.94 -14.81 22.26
C GLY A 479 -6.16 -14.73 20.74
N ILE A 480 -5.75 -13.63 20.08
CA ILE A 480 -6.02 -13.36 18.66
C ILE A 480 -5.34 -14.41 17.77
N LEU A 481 -4.25 -15.02 18.24
CA LEU A 481 -3.52 -16.04 17.51
C LEU A 481 -4.35 -17.31 17.22
N ALA A 482 -5.27 -17.66 18.12
CA ALA A 482 -6.13 -18.84 18.03
C ALA A 482 -7.47 -18.57 17.30
N LYS A 483 -7.81 -17.31 17.06
CA LYS A 483 -9.07 -16.92 16.40
C LYS A 483 -9.06 -17.24 14.89
N PRO A 484 -10.23 -17.47 14.27
CA PRO A 484 -10.36 -17.71 12.83
C PRO A 484 -9.87 -16.50 12.01
N ILE A 485 -9.57 -16.76 10.72
CA ILE A 485 -8.94 -15.76 9.83
C ILE A 485 -9.73 -14.44 9.75
N THR A 486 -11.06 -14.50 9.85
CA THR A 486 -11.98 -13.36 9.76
C THR A 486 -11.83 -12.34 10.88
N GLN A 487 -11.25 -12.72 12.03
CA GLN A 487 -10.93 -11.79 13.11
C GLN A 487 -9.41 -11.53 13.21
N LYS A 488 -8.59 -12.44 12.66
CA LYS A 488 -7.12 -12.37 12.69
C LYS A 488 -6.52 -11.54 11.56
N TRP A 489 -7.27 -11.26 10.49
CA TRP A 489 -6.76 -10.60 9.28
C TRP A 489 -6.07 -9.26 9.56
N ALA A 490 -6.64 -8.43 10.45
CA ALA A 490 -6.10 -7.10 10.78
C ALA A 490 -4.75 -7.20 11.51
N TYR A 491 -4.66 -8.08 12.52
CA TYR A 491 -3.39 -8.39 13.19
C TYR A 491 -2.36 -8.92 12.20
N ARG A 492 -2.76 -9.85 11.32
CA ARG A 492 -1.87 -10.41 10.31
C ARG A 492 -1.40 -9.34 9.34
N LEU A 493 -2.28 -8.46 8.86
CA LEU A 493 -1.94 -7.34 7.96
C LEU A 493 -0.88 -6.45 8.60
N VAL A 494 -1.10 -6.01 9.84
CA VAL A 494 -0.13 -5.18 10.57
C VAL A 494 1.19 -5.93 10.74
N TYR A 495 1.15 -7.19 11.16
CA TYR A 495 2.35 -7.94 11.51
C TYR A 495 3.18 -8.39 10.30
N THR A 496 2.54 -8.78 9.19
CA THR A 496 3.22 -9.34 8.00
C THR A 496 3.36 -8.34 6.85
N VAL A 497 2.59 -7.25 6.84
CA VAL A 497 2.68 -6.22 5.80
C VAL A 497 3.22 -4.92 6.38
N LEU A 498 2.51 -4.32 7.33
CA LEU A 498 2.87 -2.97 7.81
C LEU A 498 4.27 -2.93 8.43
N LEU A 499 4.60 -3.86 9.34
CA LEU A 499 5.91 -3.86 10.00
C LEU A 499 7.09 -4.08 9.02
N PRO A 500 7.06 -5.07 8.10
CA PRO A 500 8.11 -5.20 7.09
C PRO A 500 8.16 -4.01 6.11
N VAL A 501 7.02 -3.47 5.68
CA VAL A 501 6.97 -2.28 4.82
C VAL A 501 7.59 -1.07 5.51
N MET A 502 7.28 -0.85 6.80
CA MET A 502 7.94 0.18 7.59
C MET A 502 9.46 -0.03 7.65
N GLY A 503 9.94 -1.27 7.71
CA GLY A 503 11.38 -1.59 7.69
C GLY A 503 12.05 -1.28 6.35
N VAL A 504 11.33 -1.48 5.24
CA VAL A 504 11.82 -1.13 3.90
C VAL A 504 11.83 0.39 3.71
N VAL A 505 10.74 1.06 4.10
CA VAL A 505 10.61 2.53 4.04
C VAL A 505 11.63 3.23 4.97
N SER A 506 11.96 2.63 6.11
CA SER A 506 12.88 3.26 7.06
C SER A 506 14.28 3.45 6.49
N VAL A 507 14.73 2.61 5.56
CA VAL A 507 16.05 2.74 4.94
C VAL A 507 16.12 4.02 4.11
N ILE A 508 15.12 4.27 3.26
CA ILE A 508 15.02 5.51 2.47
C ILE A 508 14.86 6.72 3.40
N PHE A 509 13.95 6.60 4.38
CA PHE A 509 13.65 7.70 5.29
C PHE A 509 14.86 8.09 6.15
N SER A 510 15.63 7.13 6.66
CA SER A 510 16.79 7.40 7.52
C SER A 510 17.94 8.07 6.77
N ILE A 511 18.21 7.68 5.52
CA ILE A 511 19.20 8.35 4.67
C ILE A 511 18.72 9.77 4.35
N TYR A 512 17.46 9.94 3.95
CA TYR A 512 16.90 11.28 3.68
C TYR A 512 17.00 12.19 4.91
N TRP A 513 16.61 11.68 6.09
CA TRP A 513 16.65 12.44 7.34
C TRP A 513 18.09 12.77 7.78
N ALA A 514 19.03 11.86 7.57
CA ALA A 514 20.45 12.13 7.83
C ALA A 514 21.05 13.15 6.85
N ALA A 515 20.64 13.12 5.57
CA ALA A 515 21.09 14.08 4.56
C ALA A 515 20.50 15.48 4.82
N ASP A 516 19.27 15.57 5.32
CA ASP A 516 18.61 16.83 5.66
C ASP A 516 19.40 17.64 6.70
N ILE A 517 20.10 16.97 7.63
CA ILE A 517 20.97 17.60 8.64
C ILE A 517 22.06 18.50 8.00
N PHE A 518 22.54 18.13 6.81
CA PHE A 518 23.53 18.89 6.04
C PHE A 518 22.94 19.54 4.78
N ASN A 519 21.61 19.64 4.70
CA ASN A 519 20.86 20.16 3.54
C ASN A 519 21.21 19.44 2.22
N LEU A 520 21.39 18.13 2.28
CA LEU A 520 21.61 17.22 1.15
C LEU A 520 20.31 16.52 0.70
N SER A 521 19.16 16.86 1.29
CA SER A 521 17.87 16.20 1.06
C SER A 521 17.44 16.22 -0.42
N ASP A 522 17.64 17.34 -1.12
CA ASP A 522 17.39 17.44 -2.56
C ASP A 522 18.29 16.53 -3.39
N THR A 523 19.59 16.47 -3.05
CA THR A 523 20.56 15.58 -3.70
C THR A 523 20.20 14.12 -3.47
N THR A 524 19.81 13.76 -2.24
CA THR A 524 19.32 12.41 -1.91
C THR A 524 18.04 12.07 -2.67
N MET A 525 17.08 13.00 -2.78
CA MET A 525 15.85 12.77 -3.54
C MET A 525 16.17 12.55 -5.02
N ARG A 526 17.06 13.36 -5.60
CA ARG A 526 17.54 13.17 -6.97
C ARG A 526 18.16 11.80 -7.14
N ILE A 527 19.05 11.37 -6.24
CA ILE A 527 19.66 10.02 -6.25
C ILE A 527 18.59 8.92 -6.22
N TYR A 528 17.52 9.06 -5.42
CA TYR A 528 16.45 8.07 -5.36
C TYR A 528 15.61 7.97 -6.63
N THR A 529 15.32 9.11 -7.24
CA THR A 529 14.53 9.19 -8.47
C THR A 529 15.34 8.95 -9.73
N ASN A 530 16.66 9.10 -9.66
CA ASN A 530 17.53 8.94 -10.82
C ASN A 530 17.48 7.50 -11.34
N ASN A 531 17.39 7.36 -12.66
CA ASN A 531 17.48 6.07 -13.33
C ASN A 531 18.96 5.75 -13.51
N PHE A 532 19.50 4.86 -12.66
CA PHE A 532 20.90 4.42 -12.76
C PHE A 532 21.15 3.57 -14.01
N ILE A 533 20.11 2.87 -14.45
CA ILE A 533 20.07 2.17 -15.72
C ILE A 533 18.93 2.83 -16.49
N ASP A 534 19.25 3.54 -17.57
CA ASP A 534 18.29 4.12 -18.49
C ASP A 534 18.57 3.58 -19.89
N SER A 535 17.91 2.47 -20.22
CA SER A 535 17.98 1.84 -21.54
C SER A 535 16.58 1.82 -22.14
N ASP A 536 16.48 1.72 -23.47
CA ASP A 536 15.19 1.61 -24.16
C ASP A 536 14.35 0.39 -23.70
N ASN A 537 15.01 -0.60 -23.10
CA ASN A 537 14.36 -1.83 -22.66
C ASN A 537 14.01 -1.86 -21.17
N ILE A 538 14.78 -1.22 -20.29
CA ILE A 538 14.64 -1.25 -18.83
C ILE A 538 15.11 0.07 -18.22
N ARG A 539 14.33 0.57 -17.25
CA ARG A 539 14.69 1.69 -16.38
C ARG A 539 14.71 1.26 -14.92
N ILE A 540 15.84 1.41 -14.24
CA ILE A 540 15.99 1.05 -12.83
C ILE A 540 16.40 2.26 -12.01
N SER A 541 15.51 2.68 -11.11
CA SER A 541 15.77 3.64 -10.04
C SER A 541 15.80 2.94 -8.68
N ILE A 542 16.48 3.55 -7.71
CA ILE A 542 16.49 3.05 -6.32
C ILE A 542 15.06 3.02 -5.79
N LEU A 543 14.28 4.09 -6.00
CA LEU A 543 12.87 4.15 -5.56
C LEU A 543 12.05 3.01 -6.18
N GLY A 544 12.27 2.67 -7.46
CA GLY A 544 11.64 1.52 -8.12
C GLY A 544 11.93 0.18 -7.45
N ILE A 545 13.17 -0.07 -7.02
CA ILE A 545 13.57 -1.30 -6.31
C ILE A 545 12.84 -1.40 -4.95
N PHE A 546 12.77 -0.30 -4.20
CA PHE A 546 12.06 -0.25 -2.94
C PHE A 546 10.55 -0.46 -3.13
N MET A 547 9.95 0.15 -4.15
CA MET A 547 8.53 -0.03 -4.48
C MET A 547 8.23 -1.48 -4.88
N ALA A 548 9.08 -2.11 -5.71
CA ALA A 548 8.97 -3.53 -6.06
C ALA A 548 9.07 -4.45 -4.82
N SER A 549 9.96 -4.13 -3.88
CA SER A 549 10.12 -4.86 -2.61
C SER A 549 8.90 -4.73 -1.70
N ILE A 550 8.31 -3.53 -1.61
CA ILE A 550 7.05 -3.29 -0.88
C ILE A 550 5.91 -4.08 -1.51
N LEU A 551 5.78 -4.03 -2.85
CA LEU A 551 4.76 -4.80 -3.57
C LEU A 551 4.94 -6.31 -3.33
N TYR A 552 6.17 -6.82 -3.31
CA TYR A 552 6.42 -8.24 -2.99
C TYR A 552 5.83 -8.63 -1.62
N ILE A 553 6.05 -7.82 -0.59
CA ILE A 553 5.50 -8.06 0.76
C ILE A 553 3.96 -8.06 0.74
N VAL A 554 3.36 -7.08 0.05
CA VAL A 554 1.90 -6.97 -0.08
C VAL A 554 1.32 -8.19 -0.80
N PHE A 555 1.88 -8.56 -1.95
CA PHE A 555 1.41 -9.69 -2.75
C PHE A 555 1.66 -11.04 -2.05
N ALA A 556 2.74 -11.19 -1.30
CA ALA A 556 2.97 -12.36 -0.46
C ALA A 556 1.86 -12.53 0.61
N TYR A 557 1.42 -11.42 1.22
CA TYR A 557 0.29 -11.42 2.15
C TYR A 557 -1.05 -11.71 1.45
N VAL A 558 -1.33 -11.07 0.32
CA VAL A 558 -2.53 -11.34 -0.48
C VAL A 558 -2.59 -12.81 -0.86
N ASN A 559 -1.50 -13.36 -1.39
CA ASN A 559 -1.41 -14.78 -1.74
C ASN A 559 -1.73 -15.68 -0.54
N LYS A 560 -1.08 -15.45 0.62
CA LYS A 560 -1.30 -16.27 1.82
C LYS A 560 -2.74 -16.15 2.35
N THR A 561 -3.29 -14.94 2.37
CA THR A 561 -4.61 -14.67 2.93
C THR A 561 -5.71 -15.19 2.03
N SER A 562 -5.62 -14.97 0.71
CA SER A 562 -6.57 -15.51 -0.26
C SER A 562 -6.59 -17.04 -0.24
N LYS A 563 -5.44 -17.71 -0.07
CA LYS A 563 -5.37 -19.17 0.10
C LYS A 563 -6.09 -19.66 1.36
N ASP A 564 -5.91 -18.97 2.48
CA ASP A 564 -6.55 -19.35 3.74
C ASP A 564 -8.07 -19.10 3.70
N PHE A 565 -8.53 -18.02 3.06
CA PHE A 565 -9.96 -17.76 2.83
C PHE A 565 -10.60 -18.79 1.91
N LEU A 566 -9.90 -19.15 0.83
CA LEU A 566 -10.37 -20.13 -0.13
C LEU A 566 -10.52 -21.51 0.53
N LYS A 567 -9.54 -21.89 1.38
CA LYS A 567 -9.62 -23.11 2.18
C LYS A 567 -10.88 -23.16 3.05
N LEU A 568 -11.16 -22.06 3.77
CA LEU A 568 -12.36 -21.95 4.61
C LEU A 568 -13.66 -22.01 3.80
N HIS A 569 -13.68 -21.45 2.59
CA HIS A 569 -14.85 -21.48 1.72
C HIS A 569 -15.16 -22.90 1.24
N PHE A 570 -14.14 -23.64 0.79
CA PHE A 570 -14.32 -25.02 0.34
C PHE A 570 -14.67 -25.99 1.48
N GLU A 571 -14.03 -25.85 2.65
CA GLU A 571 -14.36 -26.65 3.84
C GLU A 571 -15.81 -26.45 4.31
N LYS A 572 -16.38 -25.26 4.14
CA LYS A 572 -17.79 -24.98 4.48
C LYS A 572 -18.79 -25.50 3.46
N THR A 573 -18.41 -25.52 2.18
CA THR A 573 -19.35 -25.82 1.09
C THR A 573 -19.48 -27.32 0.85
N ASP A 574 -18.37 -28.06 0.89
CA ASP A 574 -18.36 -29.50 0.63
C ASP A 574 -17.12 -30.19 1.24
N PRO A 575 -17.23 -30.80 2.44
CA PRO A 575 -16.09 -31.39 3.15
C PRO A 575 -15.46 -32.57 2.42
N THR A 576 -16.24 -33.29 1.61
CA THR A 576 -15.83 -34.55 0.98
C THR A 576 -14.89 -34.31 -0.22
N THR A 577 -15.12 -33.21 -0.96
CA THR A 577 -14.31 -32.83 -2.13
C THR A 577 -13.35 -31.65 -1.84
N ALA A 578 -13.37 -31.10 -0.62
CA ALA A 578 -12.63 -29.91 -0.25
C ALA A 578 -11.12 -30.04 -0.48
N ALA A 579 -10.52 -31.19 -0.16
CA ALA A 579 -9.07 -31.38 -0.26
C ALA A 579 -8.57 -31.20 -1.70
N SER A 580 -9.20 -31.87 -2.67
CA SER A 580 -8.80 -31.82 -4.08
C SER A 580 -9.07 -30.44 -4.71
N LYS A 581 -10.23 -29.84 -4.44
CA LYS A 581 -10.58 -28.48 -4.92
C LYS A 581 -9.62 -27.42 -4.34
N ASN A 582 -9.25 -27.56 -3.07
CA ASN A 582 -8.31 -26.66 -2.41
C ASN A 582 -6.92 -26.68 -3.04
N VAL A 583 -6.38 -27.86 -3.37
CA VAL A 583 -5.03 -27.97 -3.95
C VAL A 583 -4.95 -27.31 -5.32
N MET A 584 -5.91 -27.58 -6.20
CA MET A 584 -5.96 -26.97 -7.54
C MET A 584 -6.11 -25.45 -7.45
N ALA A 585 -7.10 -24.97 -6.68
CA ALA A 585 -7.42 -23.55 -6.62
C ALA A 585 -6.31 -22.74 -5.94
N LYS A 586 -5.58 -23.33 -4.98
CA LYS A 586 -4.38 -22.75 -4.37
C LYS A 586 -3.27 -22.49 -5.39
N ASN A 587 -3.02 -23.44 -6.29
CA ASN A 587 -1.97 -23.32 -7.32
C ASN A 587 -2.35 -22.26 -8.36
N VAL A 588 -3.58 -22.29 -8.86
CA VAL A 588 -4.08 -21.30 -9.82
C VAL A 588 -4.02 -19.88 -9.23
N LEU A 589 -4.53 -19.71 -8.01
CA LEU A 589 -4.49 -18.43 -7.30
C LEU A 589 -3.05 -17.93 -7.11
N GLN A 590 -2.10 -18.83 -6.79
CA GLN A 590 -0.71 -18.46 -6.63
C GLN A 590 -0.08 -17.97 -7.95
N VAL A 591 -0.39 -18.61 -9.08
CA VAL A 591 0.07 -18.18 -10.41
C VAL A 591 -0.53 -16.81 -10.75
N VAL A 592 -1.83 -16.61 -10.53
CA VAL A 592 -2.49 -15.33 -10.81
C VAL A 592 -1.91 -14.20 -9.96
N VAL A 593 -1.79 -14.40 -8.64
CA VAL A 593 -1.30 -13.36 -7.72
C VAL A 593 0.14 -12.98 -8.02
N TRP A 594 1.04 -13.96 -8.24
CA TRP A 594 2.42 -13.65 -8.59
C TRP A 594 2.57 -13.13 -10.02
N GLY A 595 1.72 -13.54 -10.96
CA GLY A 595 1.66 -13.00 -12.31
C GLY A 595 1.31 -11.51 -12.31
N VAL A 596 0.29 -11.11 -11.54
CA VAL A 596 -0.08 -9.69 -11.39
C VAL A 596 1.05 -8.89 -10.72
N TRP A 597 1.68 -9.43 -9.67
CA TRP A 597 2.85 -8.81 -9.05
C TRP A 597 3.98 -8.59 -10.07
N LEU A 598 4.31 -9.61 -10.87
CA LEU A 598 5.35 -9.53 -11.89
C LEU A 598 5.04 -8.43 -12.91
N MET A 599 3.79 -8.34 -13.39
CA MET A 599 3.37 -7.31 -14.34
C MET A 599 3.49 -5.89 -13.75
N LEU A 600 3.13 -5.70 -12.48
CA LEU A 600 3.32 -4.41 -11.81
C LEU A 600 4.79 -4.03 -11.66
N VAL A 601 5.66 -4.98 -11.31
CA VAL A 601 7.10 -4.75 -11.18
C VAL A 601 7.73 -4.41 -12.54
N LEU A 602 7.34 -5.13 -13.61
CA LEU A 602 7.77 -4.83 -14.97
C LEU A 602 7.32 -3.42 -15.41
N SER A 603 6.12 -3.00 -15.02
CA SER A 603 5.63 -1.64 -15.26
C SER A 603 6.43 -0.58 -14.49
N ILE A 604 6.79 -0.82 -13.23
CA ILE A 604 7.62 0.10 -12.44
C ILE A 604 8.97 0.32 -13.10
N PHE A 605 9.59 -0.76 -13.60
CA PHE A 605 10.88 -0.70 -14.30
C PHE A 605 10.76 -0.32 -15.78
N HIS A 606 9.57 0.11 -16.23
CA HIS A 606 9.29 0.54 -17.60
C HIS A 606 9.82 -0.44 -18.65
N VAL A 607 9.64 -1.73 -18.38
CA VAL A 607 10.15 -2.77 -19.26
C VAL A 607 9.40 -2.72 -20.59
N ASN A 608 10.13 -2.71 -21.71
CA ASN A 608 9.56 -2.60 -23.04
C ASN A 608 8.46 -3.65 -23.24
N SER A 609 7.22 -3.19 -23.50
CA SER A 609 6.05 -4.08 -23.57
C SER A 609 6.04 -4.97 -24.82
N THR A 610 6.88 -4.69 -25.81
CA THR A 610 6.92 -5.44 -27.08
C THR A 610 7.26 -6.91 -26.88
N TRP A 611 8.32 -7.23 -26.13
CA TRP A 611 8.70 -8.63 -25.89
C TRP A 611 7.69 -9.34 -24.96
N LEU A 612 7.09 -8.61 -24.02
CA LEU A 612 6.03 -9.15 -23.15
C LEU A 612 4.79 -9.55 -23.95
N VAL A 613 4.40 -8.75 -24.94
CA VAL A 613 3.29 -9.08 -25.85
C VAL A 613 3.63 -10.34 -26.66
N VAL A 614 4.85 -10.47 -27.18
CA VAL A 614 5.29 -11.66 -27.93
C VAL A 614 5.24 -12.92 -27.06
N ILE A 615 5.80 -12.89 -25.85
CA ILE A 615 5.78 -14.04 -24.93
C ILE A 615 4.36 -14.36 -24.49
N SER A 616 3.56 -13.35 -24.18
CA SER A 616 2.15 -13.54 -23.79
C SER A 616 1.33 -14.15 -24.94
N GLY A 617 1.60 -13.74 -26.18
CA GLY A 617 0.98 -14.33 -27.37
C GLY A 617 1.37 -15.80 -27.56
N GLY A 618 2.65 -16.14 -27.41
CA GLY A 618 3.13 -17.53 -27.46
C GLY A 618 2.54 -18.40 -26.34
N LEU A 619 2.54 -17.90 -25.11
CA LEU A 619 2.00 -18.60 -23.94
C LEU A 619 0.48 -18.77 -24.03
N SER A 620 -0.25 -17.75 -24.49
CA SER A 620 -1.69 -17.83 -24.73
C SER A 620 -2.04 -18.86 -25.81
N THR A 621 -1.26 -18.91 -26.89
CA THR A 621 -1.41 -19.91 -27.96
C THR A 621 -1.15 -21.33 -27.42
N GLY A 622 -0.07 -21.52 -26.65
CA GLY A 622 0.26 -22.81 -26.04
C GLY A 622 -0.81 -23.30 -25.05
N ILE A 623 -1.33 -22.41 -24.19
CA ILE A 623 -2.45 -22.73 -23.29
C ILE A 623 -3.71 -23.07 -24.10
N GLY A 624 -4.01 -22.32 -25.16
CA GLY A 624 -5.15 -22.59 -26.04
C GLY A 624 -5.09 -23.98 -26.66
N PHE A 625 -3.92 -24.40 -27.16
CA PHE A 625 -3.73 -25.76 -27.67
C PHE A 625 -3.87 -26.82 -26.60
N ALA A 626 -3.30 -26.61 -25.40
CA ALA A 626 -3.40 -27.57 -24.29
C ALA A 626 -4.85 -27.70 -23.76
N MET A 627 -5.65 -26.65 -23.84
CA MET A 627 -7.05 -26.64 -23.41
C MET A 627 -8.05 -27.07 -24.49
N LYS A 628 -7.59 -27.32 -25.72
CA LYS A 628 -8.46 -27.64 -26.87
C LYS A 628 -9.48 -28.73 -26.55
N ASP A 629 -9.01 -29.89 -26.09
CA ASP A 629 -9.88 -31.05 -25.82
C ASP A 629 -10.84 -30.82 -24.65
N ILE A 630 -10.46 -29.98 -23.67
CA ILE A 630 -11.31 -29.62 -22.54
C ILE A 630 -12.46 -28.74 -23.00
N ILE A 631 -12.17 -27.71 -23.81
CA ILE A 631 -13.19 -26.79 -24.36
C ILE A 631 -14.15 -27.56 -25.27
N GLU A 632 -13.61 -28.48 -26.09
CA GLU A 632 -14.41 -29.35 -26.95
C GLU A 632 -15.40 -30.20 -26.13
N ASN A 633 -14.94 -30.83 -25.05
CA ASN A 633 -15.82 -31.58 -24.14
C ASN A 633 -16.91 -30.70 -23.49
N ILE A 634 -16.56 -29.48 -23.08
CA ILE A 634 -17.54 -28.52 -22.50
C ILE A 634 -18.60 -28.14 -23.52
N TYR A 635 -18.19 -27.82 -24.75
CA TYR A 635 -19.12 -27.45 -25.82
C TYR A 635 -20.10 -28.59 -26.11
N TYR A 636 -19.62 -29.82 -26.26
CA TYR A 636 -20.49 -30.97 -26.47
C TYR A 636 -21.35 -31.29 -25.24
N GLY A 637 -20.84 -31.09 -24.03
CA GLY A 637 -21.63 -31.23 -22.80
C GLY A 637 -22.84 -30.29 -22.78
N ILE A 638 -22.63 -29.01 -23.08
CA ILE A 638 -23.71 -28.02 -23.21
C ILE A 638 -24.69 -28.43 -24.32
N SER A 639 -24.19 -28.90 -25.47
CA SER A 639 -25.04 -29.38 -26.56
C SER A 639 -25.87 -30.61 -26.20
N LEU A 640 -25.35 -31.52 -25.37
CA LEU A 640 -26.07 -32.70 -24.89
C LEU A 640 -27.17 -32.28 -23.90
N MET A 641 -26.83 -31.42 -22.93
CA MET A 641 -27.76 -30.83 -21.97
C MET A 641 -28.89 -30.03 -22.63
N ALA A 642 -28.63 -29.41 -23.79
CA ALA A 642 -29.63 -28.65 -24.55
C ALA A 642 -30.76 -29.51 -25.15
N GLY A 643 -30.76 -30.83 -24.95
CA GLY A 643 -31.92 -31.69 -25.22
C GLY A 643 -31.69 -32.80 -26.26
N ARG A 644 -30.45 -33.10 -26.64
CA ARG A 644 -30.16 -34.26 -27.50
C ARG A 644 -30.34 -35.60 -26.77
N ILE A 645 -29.97 -35.63 -25.50
CA ILE A 645 -30.10 -36.76 -24.58
C ILE A 645 -30.67 -36.24 -23.26
N LYS A 646 -31.57 -36.98 -22.63
CA LYS A 646 -32.09 -36.66 -21.29
C LYS A 646 -31.56 -37.64 -20.25
N VAL A 647 -31.44 -37.16 -19.01
CA VAL A 647 -31.22 -38.04 -17.86
C VAL A 647 -32.40 -39.00 -17.76
N GLY A 648 -32.10 -40.31 -17.69
CA GLY A 648 -33.07 -41.39 -17.77
C GLY A 648 -33.25 -42.02 -19.16
N ASP A 649 -32.67 -41.46 -20.23
CA ASP A 649 -32.70 -42.12 -21.54
C ASP A 649 -31.81 -43.37 -21.53
N LEU A 650 -32.34 -44.49 -22.05
CA LEU A 650 -31.51 -45.66 -22.39
C LEU A 650 -30.84 -45.44 -23.75
N ILE A 651 -29.51 -45.50 -23.76
CA ILE A 651 -28.68 -45.33 -24.96
C ILE A 651 -27.78 -46.54 -25.18
N GLU A 652 -27.41 -46.77 -26.44
CA GLU A 652 -26.41 -47.76 -26.86
C GLU A 652 -25.25 -47.03 -27.55
N CYS A 653 -24.05 -47.13 -26.99
CA CYS A 653 -22.83 -46.57 -27.56
C CYS A 653 -21.73 -47.64 -27.54
N ASP A 654 -21.06 -47.86 -28.67
CA ASP A 654 -20.04 -48.91 -28.85
C ASP A 654 -20.49 -50.31 -28.38
N GLY A 655 -21.78 -50.64 -28.59
CA GLY A 655 -22.36 -51.92 -28.19
C GLY A 655 -22.68 -52.04 -26.69
N ILE A 656 -22.38 -51.01 -25.89
CA ILE A 656 -22.73 -50.97 -24.46
C ILE A 656 -24.07 -50.28 -24.30
N ARG A 657 -25.03 -50.95 -23.65
CA ARG A 657 -26.35 -50.41 -23.30
C ARG A 657 -26.37 -49.94 -21.85
N GLY A 658 -26.93 -48.76 -21.62
CA GLY A 658 -27.14 -48.25 -20.27
C GLY A 658 -27.99 -47.00 -20.21
N THR A 659 -28.40 -46.66 -18.99
CA THR A 659 -29.29 -45.54 -18.70
C THR A 659 -28.45 -44.34 -18.30
N VAL A 660 -28.74 -43.18 -18.88
CA VAL A 660 -28.00 -41.95 -18.57
C VAL A 660 -28.35 -41.48 -17.16
N SER A 661 -27.38 -41.54 -16.24
CA SER A 661 -27.59 -41.17 -14.83
C SER A 661 -27.32 -39.69 -14.57
N SER A 662 -26.31 -39.11 -15.20
CA SER A 662 -26.10 -37.65 -15.17
C SER A 662 -25.29 -37.16 -16.36
N ILE A 663 -25.53 -35.91 -16.75
CA ILE A 663 -24.76 -35.21 -17.78
C ILE A 663 -24.02 -34.08 -17.07
N SER A 664 -22.69 -34.10 -17.09
CA SER A 664 -21.81 -33.04 -16.58
C SER A 664 -21.21 -32.24 -17.74
N TYR A 665 -20.53 -31.13 -17.44
CA TYR A 665 -19.90 -30.30 -18.49
C TYR A 665 -18.87 -31.08 -19.32
N THR A 666 -18.10 -31.99 -18.72
CA THR A 666 -17.01 -32.70 -19.41
C THR A 666 -17.33 -34.16 -19.75
N SER A 667 -18.26 -34.78 -19.04
CA SER A 667 -18.58 -36.21 -19.19
C SER A 667 -20.05 -36.51 -18.95
N THR A 668 -20.52 -37.62 -19.51
CA THR A 668 -21.85 -38.20 -19.29
C THR A 668 -21.67 -39.53 -18.58
N LEU A 669 -22.35 -39.71 -17.45
CA LEU A 669 -22.38 -40.95 -16.69
C LEU A 669 -23.55 -41.82 -17.15
N MET A 670 -23.26 -43.10 -17.39
CA MET A 670 -24.23 -44.10 -17.81
C MET A 670 -24.14 -45.32 -16.90
N ASP A 671 -25.29 -45.72 -16.37
CA ASP A 671 -25.43 -46.92 -15.55
C ASP A 671 -25.75 -48.08 -16.50
N THR A 672 -24.83 -49.02 -16.63
CA THR A 672 -24.95 -50.16 -17.56
C THR A 672 -25.81 -51.27 -16.99
N THR A 673 -26.29 -52.15 -17.87
CA THR A 673 -27.12 -53.30 -17.47
C THR A 673 -26.39 -54.34 -16.61
N ASP A 674 -25.06 -54.30 -16.56
CA ASP A 674 -24.22 -55.16 -15.69
C ASP A 674 -23.97 -54.56 -14.30
N GLY A 675 -24.52 -53.36 -14.01
CA GLY A 675 -24.40 -52.69 -12.73
C GLY A 675 -23.15 -51.82 -12.55
N SER A 676 -22.33 -51.64 -13.59
CA SER A 676 -21.22 -50.70 -13.58
C SER A 676 -21.65 -49.27 -13.96
N VAL A 677 -20.83 -48.27 -13.61
CA VAL A 677 -21.04 -46.87 -14.02
C VAL A 677 -19.91 -46.50 -14.97
N ILE A 678 -20.27 -46.17 -16.21
CA ILE A 678 -19.31 -45.78 -17.23
C ILE A 678 -19.38 -44.26 -17.43
N ALA A 679 -18.21 -43.61 -17.40
CA ALA A 679 -18.07 -42.20 -17.70
C ALA A 679 -17.56 -42.02 -19.13
N PHE A 680 -18.43 -41.56 -20.03
CA PHE A 680 -18.02 -41.15 -21.37
C PHE A 680 -17.63 -39.68 -21.38
N GLN A 681 -16.50 -39.36 -22.01
CA GLN A 681 -16.20 -37.96 -22.36
C GLN A 681 -17.25 -37.47 -23.35
N ASN A 682 -17.74 -36.24 -23.17
CA ASN A 682 -18.81 -35.70 -24.01
C ASN A 682 -18.42 -35.63 -25.49
N SER A 683 -17.15 -35.31 -25.79
CA SER A 683 -16.65 -35.32 -27.16
C SER A 683 -16.65 -36.73 -27.77
N GLN A 684 -16.31 -37.75 -27.00
CA GLN A 684 -16.32 -39.14 -27.47
C GLN A 684 -17.75 -39.62 -27.73
N LEU A 685 -18.69 -39.32 -26.83
CA LEU A 685 -20.10 -39.69 -27.00
C LEU A 685 -20.73 -38.98 -28.20
N PHE A 686 -20.32 -37.74 -28.48
CA PHE A 686 -20.86 -36.97 -29.59
C PHE A 686 -20.22 -37.33 -30.93
N THR A 687 -18.92 -37.63 -30.94
CA THR A 687 -18.18 -38.02 -32.16
C THR A 687 -18.53 -39.44 -32.59
N LYS A 688 -18.78 -40.33 -31.62
CA LYS A 688 -19.26 -41.68 -31.90
C LYS A 688 -20.76 -41.68 -32.14
N ASN A 689 -21.23 -42.51 -33.07
CA ASN A 689 -22.66 -42.69 -33.28
C ASN A 689 -23.26 -43.44 -32.08
N TYR A 690 -24.17 -42.81 -31.36
CA TYR A 690 -24.97 -43.46 -30.31
C TYR A 690 -26.42 -43.66 -30.79
N LYS A 691 -27.07 -44.72 -30.30
CA LYS A 691 -28.50 -44.95 -30.52
C LYS A 691 -29.25 -44.59 -29.25
N ASN A 692 -30.22 -43.67 -29.36
CA ASN A 692 -31.17 -43.44 -28.27
C ASN A 692 -32.36 -44.39 -28.44
N LEU A 693 -32.44 -45.39 -27.57
CA LEU A 693 -33.44 -46.46 -27.67
C LEU A 693 -34.80 -46.00 -27.11
N THR A 694 -34.81 -45.03 -26.20
CA THR A 694 -36.04 -44.57 -25.52
C THR A 694 -36.84 -43.58 -26.36
N ARG A 695 -36.16 -42.77 -27.19
CA ARG A 695 -36.78 -41.65 -27.92
C ARG A 695 -37.79 -42.07 -29.00
N ASN A 696 -37.71 -43.29 -29.51
CA ASN A 696 -38.67 -43.83 -30.48
C ASN A 696 -39.78 -44.63 -29.80
N HIS A 697 -40.62 -43.96 -29.00
CA HIS A 697 -41.79 -44.53 -28.32
C HIS A 697 -41.49 -45.64 -27.28
N GLY A 698 -40.21 -45.86 -26.90
CA GLY A 698 -39.83 -46.85 -25.88
C GLY A 698 -39.89 -48.33 -26.31
N TYR A 699 -40.08 -48.60 -27.61
CA TYR A 699 -40.09 -49.96 -28.16
C TYR A 699 -38.95 -50.15 -29.19
N GLU A 700 -38.27 -51.29 -29.14
CA GLU A 700 -37.32 -51.72 -30.17
C GLU A 700 -37.82 -52.95 -30.92
N VAL A 701 -37.35 -53.11 -32.16
CA VAL A 701 -37.68 -54.28 -32.98
C VAL A 701 -36.75 -55.43 -32.58
N ALA A 702 -37.32 -56.48 -32.00
CA ALA A 702 -36.66 -57.75 -31.79
C ALA A 702 -36.92 -58.67 -32.98
N SER A 703 -35.84 -59.25 -33.52
CA SER A 703 -35.89 -60.37 -34.47
C SER A 703 -35.59 -61.65 -33.71
N ILE A 704 -36.59 -62.50 -33.52
CA ILE A 704 -36.47 -63.77 -32.80
C ILE A 704 -36.42 -64.91 -33.84
N PRO A 705 -35.25 -65.55 -34.04
CA PRO A 705 -35.13 -66.68 -34.96
C PRO A 705 -35.66 -67.97 -34.31
N PHE A 706 -36.36 -68.79 -35.09
CA PHE A 706 -36.74 -70.16 -34.71
C PHE A 706 -36.89 -71.03 -35.95
N GLY A 707 -36.70 -72.34 -35.84
CA GLY A 707 -36.78 -73.29 -36.96
C GLY A 707 -37.76 -74.42 -36.70
N VAL A 708 -38.35 -74.96 -37.76
CA VAL A 708 -39.26 -76.14 -37.72
C VAL A 708 -38.85 -77.17 -38.78
N ALA A 709 -39.30 -78.42 -38.64
CA ALA A 709 -38.89 -79.51 -39.53
C ALA A 709 -39.38 -79.30 -40.97
N TYR A 710 -38.58 -79.78 -41.92
CA TYR A 710 -38.96 -79.82 -43.33
C TYR A 710 -40.22 -80.67 -43.53
N GLY A 711 -41.11 -80.22 -44.44
CA GLY A 711 -42.42 -80.86 -44.66
C GLY A 711 -43.57 -80.28 -43.80
N THR A 712 -43.27 -79.43 -42.82
CA THR A 712 -44.29 -78.73 -42.03
C THR A 712 -45.02 -77.67 -42.86
N ASN A 713 -46.34 -77.57 -42.72
CA ASN A 713 -47.13 -76.54 -43.41
C ASN A 713 -46.84 -75.14 -42.84
N VAL A 714 -46.09 -74.35 -43.62
CA VAL A 714 -45.64 -72.99 -43.27
C VAL A 714 -46.80 -72.05 -42.91
N ASN A 715 -47.96 -72.17 -43.57
CA ASN A 715 -49.11 -71.30 -43.30
C ASN A 715 -49.70 -71.59 -41.92
N THR A 716 -49.80 -72.88 -41.57
CA THR A 716 -50.28 -73.32 -40.25
C THR A 716 -49.36 -72.84 -39.13
N VAL A 717 -48.03 -72.97 -39.29
CA VAL A 717 -47.06 -72.46 -38.29
C VAL A 717 -47.18 -70.95 -38.13
N ARG A 718 -47.34 -70.21 -39.25
CA ARG A 718 -47.51 -68.76 -39.23
C ARG A 718 -48.69 -68.33 -38.40
N ASP A 719 -49.85 -68.92 -38.64
CA ASP A 719 -51.07 -68.54 -37.95
C ASP A 719 -51.00 -68.90 -36.47
N LEU A 720 -50.51 -70.09 -36.12
CA LEU A 720 -50.37 -70.53 -34.73
C LEU A 720 -49.41 -69.62 -33.93
N VAL A 721 -48.20 -69.41 -34.44
CA VAL A 721 -47.17 -68.60 -33.75
C VAL A 721 -47.59 -67.14 -33.68
N CYS A 722 -48.10 -66.57 -34.77
CA CYS A 722 -48.56 -65.17 -34.75
C CYS A 722 -49.75 -65.00 -33.81
N ASN A 723 -50.72 -65.92 -33.77
CA ASN A 723 -51.89 -65.82 -32.88
C ASN A 723 -51.50 -65.96 -31.40
N ALA A 724 -50.58 -66.86 -31.08
CA ALA A 724 -50.13 -67.05 -29.70
C ALA A 724 -49.30 -65.87 -29.21
N VAL A 725 -48.29 -65.44 -29.97
CA VAL A 725 -47.44 -64.30 -29.59
C VAL A 725 -48.24 -62.99 -29.60
N ASN A 726 -49.26 -62.84 -30.45
CA ASN A 726 -50.09 -61.64 -30.46
C ASN A 726 -50.94 -61.45 -29.19
N LYS A 727 -51.17 -62.51 -28.40
CA LYS A 727 -51.90 -62.46 -27.12
C LYS A 727 -51.01 -62.08 -25.93
N LEU A 728 -49.69 -62.11 -26.08
CA LEU A 728 -48.75 -61.77 -25.00
C LEU A 728 -48.79 -60.28 -24.67
N LYS A 729 -48.64 -59.96 -23.38
CA LYS A 729 -48.60 -58.58 -22.86
C LYS A 729 -47.20 -57.94 -22.94
N CYS A 730 -46.15 -58.73 -23.18
CA CYS A 730 -44.75 -58.28 -23.19
C CYS A 730 -44.28 -57.62 -24.50
N LYS A 731 -45.21 -57.24 -25.38
CA LYS A 731 -44.95 -56.56 -26.67
C LYS A 731 -45.88 -55.35 -26.84
N ASP A 732 -45.65 -54.56 -27.88
CA ASP A 732 -46.58 -53.50 -28.27
C ASP A 732 -47.95 -54.09 -28.70
N ALA A 733 -49.01 -53.60 -28.05
CA ALA A 733 -50.39 -54.02 -28.36
C ALA A 733 -50.87 -53.45 -29.71
N THR A 734 -50.34 -52.30 -30.14
CA THR A 734 -50.75 -51.62 -31.37
C THR A 734 -50.09 -52.19 -32.62
N ARG A 735 -48.96 -52.90 -32.46
CA ARG A 735 -48.16 -53.46 -33.56
C ARG A 735 -48.13 -54.98 -33.48
N PRO A 736 -48.79 -55.70 -34.40
CA PRO A 736 -48.81 -57.15 -34.37
C PRO A 736 -47.43 -57.75 -34.68
N ALA A 737 -47.09 -58.86 -34.02
CA ALA A 737 -45.94 -59.67 -34.36
C ALA A 737 -46.16 -60.31 -35.74
N LYS A 738 -45.12 -60.29 -36.58
CA LYS A 738 -45.15 -60.85 -37.93
C LYS A 738 -44.04 -61.87 -38.08
N MET A 739 -44.41 -63.08 -38.47
CA MET A 739 -43.46 -64.14 -38.82
C MET A 739 -43.08 -64.04 -40.29
N VAL A 740 -41.78 -64.04 -40.56
CA VAL A 740 -41.19 -63.97 -41.89
C VAL A 740 -40.36 -65.22 -42.13
N PHE A 741 -40.49 -65.78 -43.34
CA PHE A 741 -39.62 -66.86 -43.80
C PHE A 741 -38.20 -66.31 -43.95
N ALA A 742 -37.25 -66.83 -43.17
CA ALA A 742 -35.90 -66.27 -43.09
C ALA A 742 -34.94 -66.96 -44.06
N ASN A 743 -34.85 -68.28 -44.01
CA ASN A 743 -33.98 -69.07 -44.88
C ASN A 743 -34.38 -70.55 -44.89
N PHE A 744 -33.88 -71.32 -45.86
CA PHE A 744 -33.82 -72.78 -45.79
C PHE A 744 -32.51 -73.15 -45.07
N GLY A 745 -32.61 -73.65 -43.84
CA GLY A 745 -31.46 -74.08 -43.04
C GLY A 745 -31.10 -75.55 -43.30
N ASP A 746 -29.93 -76.01 -42.83
CA ASP A 746 -29.44 -77.36 -43.13
C ASP A 746 -30.38 -78.48 -42.64
N ASN A 747 -31.11 -78.23 -41.53
CA ASN A 747 -31.96 -79.22 -40.87
C ASN A 747 -33.39 -78.70 -40.58
N SER A 748 -33.63 -77.41 -40.82
CA SER A 748 -34.89 -76.73 -40.49
C SER A 748 -35.28 -75.71 -41.55
N ILE A 749 -36.59 -75.46 -41.61
CA ILE A 749 -37.13 -74.24 -42.22
C ILE A 749 -37.00 -73.12 -41.19
N ASP A 750 -36.17 -72.11 -41.48
CA ASP A 750 -35.86 -71.04 -40.54
C ASP A 750 -36.80 -69.85 -40.70
N PHE A 751 -37.33 -69.40 -39.57
CA PHE A 751 -38.22 -68.25 -39.47
C PHE A 751 -37.64 -67.17 -38.58
N LYS A 752 -38.02 -65.92 -38.86
CA LYS A 752 -37.78 -64.77 -37.99
C LYS A 752 -39.11 -64.17 -37.59
N LEU A 753 -39.37 -64.13 -36.30
CA LEU A 753 -40.48 -63.38 -35.74
C LEU A 753 -40.03 -61.94 -35.48
N ILE A 754 -40.65 -60.99 -36.18
CA ILE A 754 -40.42 -59.55 -36.02
C ILE A 754 -41.48 -59.02 -35.06
N VAL A 755 -41.04 -58.53 -33.90
CA VAL A 755 -41.91 -58.07 -32.82
C VAL A 755 -41.35 -56.82 -32.15
N TRP A 756 -42.22 -55.87 -31.83
CA TRP A 756 -41.87 -54.66 -31.08
C TRP A 756 -41.97 -54.96 -29.58
N VAL A 757 -40.84 -54.89 -28.89
CA VAL A 757 -40.75 -55.17 -27.45
C VAL A 757 -40.32 -53.92 -26.67
N PRO A 758 -40.79 -53.73 -25.43
CA PRO A 758 -40.36 -52.59 -24.61
C PRO A 758 -38.85 -52.65 -24.35
N VAL A 759 -38.17 -51.54 -24.58
CA VAL A 759 -36.70 -51.45 -24.56
C VAL A 759 -36.09 -51.83 -23.20
N LEU A 760 -36.75 -51.46 -22.11
CA LEU A 760 -36.26 -51.72 -20.75
C LEU A 760 -36.34 -53.19 -20.35
N THR A 761 -37.28 -53.94 -20.95
CA THR A 761 -37.55 -55.34 -20.62
C THR A 761 -37.27 -56.27 -21.80
N THR A 762 -36.49 -55.83 -22.79
CA THR A 762 -36.23 -56.60 -24.02
C THR A 762 -35.78 -58.02 -23.72
N THR A 763 -34.86 -58.21 -22.78
CA THR A 763 -34.31 -59.54 -22.45
C THR A 763 -35.40 -60.48 -21.92
N TYR A 764 -36.23 -60.00 -20.99
CA TYR A 764 -37.34 -60.76 -20.44
C TYR A 764 -38.42 -61.04 -21.49
N ALA A 765 -38.79 -60.03 -22.29
CA ALA A 765 -39.79 -60.17 -23.35
C ALA A 765 -39.35 -61.17 -24.43
N LYS A 766 -38.08 -61.15 -24.84
CA LYS A 766 -37.54 -62.15 -25.78
C LYS A 766 -37.62 -63.56 -25.21
N GLY A 767 -37.28 -63.75 -23.93
CA GLY A 767 -37.39 -65.04 -23.25
C GLY A 767 -38.83 -65.57 -23.24
N GLU A 768 -39.79 -64.75 -22.81
CA GLU A 768 -41.21 -65.11 -22.76
C GLU A 768 -41.78 -65.45 -24.15
N ILE A 769 -41.39 -64.70 -25.17
CA ILE A 769 -41.81 -64.98 -26.56
C ILE A 769 -41.20 -66.29 -27.06
N MET A 770 -39.92 -66.55 -26.81
CA MET A 770 -39.27 -67.81 -27.19
C MET A 770 -39.91 -69.02 -26.50
N GLU A 771 -40.22 -68.91 -25.20
CA GLU A 771 -40.91 -69.94 -24.44
C GLU A 771 -42.32 -70.19 -25.00
N THR A 772 -43.05 -69.14 -25.35
CA THR A 772 -44.39 -69.26 -25.96
C THR A 772 -44.31 -69.94 -27.33
N ILE A 773 -43.33 -69.59 -28.17
CA ILE A 773 -43.12 -70.26 -29.46
C ILE A 773 -42.88 -71.76 -29.24
N TYR A 774 -42.01 -72.12 -28.31
CA TYR A 774 -41.71 -73.51 -27.99
C TYR A 774 -42.96 -74.29 -27.54
N ASN A 775 -43.73 -73.74 -26.61
CA ASN A 775 -44.94 -74.39 -26.09
C ASN A 775 -46.00 -74.58 -27.18
N VAL A 776 -46.25 -73.57 -28.02
CA VAL A 776 -47.26 -73.62 -29.09
C VAL A 776 -46.91 -74.64 -30.17
N LEU A 777 -45.63 -74.72 -30.56
CA LEU A 777 -45.18 -75.70 -31.53
C LEU A 777 -45.32 -77.12 -30.97
N THR A 778 -44.98 -77.32 -29.70
CA THR A 778 -45.10 -78.61 -29.02
C THR A 778 -46.57 -79.06 -28.88
N GLU A 779 -47.47 -78.16 -28.47
CA GLU A 779 -48.92 -78.44 -28.34
C GLU A 779 -49.58 -78.89 -29.65
N HIS A 780 -49.08 -78.40 -30.79
CA HIS A 780 -49.64 -78.70 -32.12
C HIS A 780 -48.86 -79.78 -32.86
N ASN A 781 -47.98 -80.53 -32.19
CA ASN A 781 -47.12 -81.57 -32.76
C ASN A 781 -46.28 -81.08 -33.96
N ILE A 782 -45.84 -79.82 -33.94
CA ILE A 782 -44.91 -79.29 -34.93
C ILE A 782 -43.49 -79.56 -34.43
N GLU A 783 -42.76 -80.40 -35.17
CA GLU A 783 -41.42 -80.81 -34.80
C GLU A 783 -40.42 -79.66 -34.94
N ILE A 784 -39.67 -79.42 -33.85
CA ILE A 784 -38.44 -78.62 -33.88
C ILE A 784 -37.30 -79.61 -34.10
N PRO A 785 -36.68 -79.63 -35.30
CA PRO A 785 -35.81 -80.72 -35.72
C PRO A 785 -34.50 -80.66 -34.94
N PHE A 786 -34.06 -81.82 -34.45
CA PHE A 786 -32.65 -82.01 -34.13
C PHE A 786 -31.83 -81.96 -35.43
N PRO A 787 -30.49 -81.78 -35.36
CA PRO A 787 -29.65 -81.87 -36.54
C PRO A 787 -29.89 -83.20 -37.28
N GLN A 788 -30.37 -83.11 -38.52
CA GLN A 788 -30.71 -84.25 -39.37
C GLN A 788 -29.45 -84.73 -40.11
N ARG A 789 -29.37 -86.05 -40.33
CA ARG A 789 -28.29 -86.67 -41.10
C ARG A 789 -28.85 -87.81 -41.93
N ASP A 790 -28.74 -87.69 -43.24
CA ASP A 790 -28.96 -88.81 -44.13
C ASP A 790 -27.72 -89.71 -44.10
N ILE A 791 -27.88 -90.91 -43.56
CA ILE A 791 -26.83 -91.92 -43.46
C ILE A 791 -27.08 -92.95 -44.57
N HIS A 792 -26.23 -92.94 -45.60
CA HIS A 792 -26.27 -93.96 -46.64
C HIS A 792 -25.44 -95.17 -46.20
N ILE A 793 -26.10 -96.21 -45.66
CA ILE A 793 -25.45 -97.46 -45.26
C ILE A 793 -25.21 -98.30 -46.52
N ILE A 794 -23.97 -98.30 -47.01
CA ILE A 794 -23.55 -99.14 -48.14
C ILE A 794 -23.21 -100.53 -47.57
N SER A 795 -24.05 -101.52 -47.85
CA SER A 795 -23.71 -102.93 -47.63
C SER A 795 -22.92 -103.41 -48.85
N ASN A 796 -21.63 -103.69 -48.66
CA ASN A 796 -20.92 -104.57 -49.59
C ASN A 796 -21.44 -105.98 -49.36
N GLY A 797 -22.36 -106.45 -50.21
CA GLY A 797 -22.77 -107.84 -50.25
C GLY A 797 -21.61 -108.74 -50.65
N ASP A 798 -21.47 -109.85 -49.94
CA ASP A 798 -20.43 -110.87 -50.06
C ASP A 798 -20.13 -111.31 -51.50
N ASP A 799 -18.84 -111.41 -51.82
CA ASP A 799 -18.27 -112.60 -52.47
C ASP A 799 -16.76 -112.68 -52.16
N ALA A 800 -16.40 -113.84 -51.60
CA ALA A 800 -15.12 -114.51 -51.36
C ALA A 800 -13.80 -113.87 -51.83
#